data_AF-A0A139XD43-F1
#
_entry.id   AF-A0A139XD43-F1
#
_cell.length_a   1.000
_cell.length_b   1.000
_cell.length_c   1.000
_cell.angle_alpha   90.00
_cell.angle_beta   90.00
_cell.angle_gamma   90.00
#
_symmetry.space_group_name_H-M   'P 1'
#
loop_
_entity.id
_entity.type
_entity.pdbx_description
1 polymer ?
#
loop_
_entity_poly.entity_id
_entity_poly.type
_entity_poly.pdbx_seq_one_letter_code
_entity_poly.pdbx_strand_id
1 'polypeptide(L)'
;MEPSQKAKDTEQKQQEIERSLHLLTLSAKSEQALSDLVGRYQTFLADEPTEPLADICFSANTRRSHFEHRLAVVTESTIQLQEVLDAFIAGKKAATLVSGQSRKNQRPRLAFLYTGQGSQYINMGRQLYEQAPTFRKIIDLANEILRPDLEKPLLEVLYPSTEDSSFINETAYTQPALFALEYALTELWQSWGIKPSVVIGHSVGEYVAACIAGAFNLEQGLKLKAKGASLMQALPQEGEMVVVFADEVTVQAAIQPYLQEISVAAINSPRNIVISGVDRAIEAVVAILATQGVETRRLRVSHAFHSPLMEQMLDTFEQYASQIQFQALQIPLISNLTGQIIQPGQILDAKYWIRQTRKTVQFMTGIDTLFKQGYELFLEIGPKPILSSLGKHCQQEGTTTWLSSLTQEKDDWNSLLFSLSSLYVQGADINWMGFDEGYLRRVLSLPTYPFQRKSYWFENFPLNGNKLNSNQDKSENNKSREKENQFEMTAPSTRIPRDKILFQLRSLVANLLKTDPDEVGLSTYFLEMGADSIALMDAVRAIENTYGFKITIRQFFEELPNIDTLATYIYQNLSPEWTLADSQQVESEPERTVQQQTQPTIAVTFAKPPTSSTQDIEKGETTSETTLERIMRQQLEVISQSMSQVVSQQLEFLQNNGLSTTHFLSSQNGKFQPNAQIKTPIIPSFENNQPKEVTTLYLNSIEGLSQQQQQHLEALIALYNKRTEKSKQRAQSYRQVLADSRAVAGFRLSTKEMVYPIVGERAKGSKFWDVDGNEYVDITMGFGVLLFGHAPSFLTNAVQEQMDLGLQIGPQSQLAGEVAELICELTGMERVTFCNSGTEAVMTALRLARTATRRTKIVIFAGSYHGHFDGVLATALNGQTIGVPMTSGVSQQIVQDVMVLDYGNPESLKLLQTCCHELAAVLVEPVQSRQPHLQPQEFLRELRHLTQVSGCALIFDEVLTGFRIHPGGAQAWFGIQADIAIYGKIVGGGMPIGVVAGKATYMNGIDGGLWNYGDASYPEAEKTFFAGTFNKNHTGMAAARSVLQYLKNQGSTLQQQLNQRTSQLATTLNTYFDEENVPIKIVSFGSLFRFSFSGNLDLLFYHLLVEGIYIWEGRNCFLSTAHTDQDIDRIIQAVKNSTEALRSGGFLPKHSVKPPEAVKH
;
A
#
# COMPACT_ATOMS: atom_id res chain seq x y z
N MET A 1 8.32 -42.42 45.10
CA MET A 1 7.37 -41.37 44.69
C MET A 1 8.11 -40.42 43.77
N GLU A 2 7.93 -40.59 42.46
CA GLU A 2 8.26 -39.53 41.50
C GLU A 2 7.22 -38.40 41.64
N PRO A 3 7.66 -37.15 41.47
CA PRO A 3 7.01 -36.36 40.44
C PRO A 3 7.99 -35.61 39.53
N SER A 4 7.70 -35.77 38.24
CA SER A 4 7.54 -34.68 37.27
C SER A 4 8.77 -34.20 36.49
N GLN A 5 9.19 -35.09 35.60
CA GLN A 5 9.80 -34.85 34.29
C GLN A 5 9.15 -33.74 33.42
N LYS A 6 8.01 -33.13 33.82
CA LYS A 6 7.25 -32.15 33.01
C LYS A 6 7.91 -30.78 32.82
N ALA A 7 8.98 -30.44 33.53
CA ALA A 7 9.58 -29.10 33.44
C ALA A 7 10.73 -28.97 32.43
N LYS A 8 11.26 -30.06 31.86
CA LYS A 8 12.37 -30.03 30.89
C LYS A 8 11.98 -30.18 29.42
N ASP A 9 10.70 -30.39 29.11
CA ASP A 9 10.18 -30.37 27.72
C ASP A 9 9.59 -29.01 27.29
N THR A 10 9.63 -27.98 28.15
CA THR A 10 9.08 -26.64 27.81
C THR A 10 10.14 -25.65 27.30
N GLU A 11 11.36 -26.12 27.01
CA GLU A 11 12.28 -25.50 26.04
C GLU A 11 12.19 -26.23 24.69
N GLN A 12 10.97 -26.56 24.24
CA GLN A 12 10.76 -26.81 22.82
C GLN A 12 10.86 -25.48 22.09
N LYS A 13 11.88 -25.37 21.24
CA LYS A 13 12.01 -24.38 20.14
C LYS A 13 10.62 -23.82 19.78
N GLN A 14 10.42 -22.52 19.96
CA GLN A 14 9.47 -21.81 19.11
C GLN A 14 9.98 -22.04 17.68
N GLN A 15 9.51 -23.10 17.04
CA GLN A 15 9.74 -23.33 15.62
C GLN A 15 9.14 -22.10 14.94
N GLU A 16 9.98 -21.33 14.27
CA GLU A 16 9.51 -20.34 13.30
C GLU A 16 8.54 -21.07 12.37
N ILE A 17 7.28 -20.66 12.38
CA ILE A 17 6.25 -21.26 11.52
C ILE A 17 6.66 -20.94 10.09
N GLU A 18 6.88 -21.98 9.28
CA GLU A 18 7.30 -21.86 7.88
C GLU A 18 6.53 -22.86 7.03
N ARG A 19 6.35 -22.51 5.75
CA ARG A 19 5.68 -23.35 4.75
C ARG A 19 6.65 -24.35 4.14
N SER A 20 6.13 -25.52 3.80
CA SER A 20 6.88 -26.55 3.07
C SER A 20 7.21 -26.16 1.62
N LEU A 21 6.39 -25.29 1.01
CA LEU A 21 6.51 -24.89 -0.38
C LEU A 21 6.44 -23.37 -0.54
N HIS A 22 7.20 -22.87 -1.50
CA HIS A 22 7.25 -21.46 -1.89
C HIS A 22 6.85 -21.27 -3.35
N LEU A 23 6.43 -20.06 -3.69
CA LEU A 23 5.97 -19.69 -5.02
C LEU A 23 6.84 -18.55 -5.55
N LEU A 24 7.67 -18.81 -6.56
CA LEU A 24 8.35 -17.76 -7.30
C LEU A 24 7.46 -17.30 -8.46
N THR A 25 7.24 -16.00 -8.58
CA THR A 25 6.62 -15.42 -9.78
C THR A 25 7.57 -14.50 -10.52
N LEU A 26 7.58 -14.63 -11.85
CA LEU A 26 8.30 -13.76 -12.78
C LEU A 26 7.32 -13.23 -13.82
N SER A 27 7.59 -12.05 -14.36
CA SER A 27 6.80 -11.51 -15.46
C SER A 27 7.57 -10.57 -16.35
N ALA A 28 7.13 -10.45 -17.61
CA ALA A 28 7.68 -9.50 -18.56
C ALA A 28 6.66 -8.98 -19.58
N LYS A 29 7.03 -7.91 -20.29
CA LYS A 29 6.18 -7.30 -21.34
C LYS A 29 6.19 -8.05 -22.67
N SER A 30 7.06 -9.05 -22.82
CA SER A 30 7.19 -9.88 -24.02
C SER A 30 7.72 -11.26 -23.63
N GLU A 31 7.40 -12.28 -24.42
CA GLU A 31 7.92 -13.65 -24.24
C GLU A 31 9.45 -13.71 -24.18
N GLN A 32 10.15 -13.02 -25.10
CA GLN A 32 11.62 -12.96 -25.09
C GLN A 32 12.17 -12.40 -23.77
N ALA A 33 11.62 -11.27 -23.31
CA ALA A 33 12.01 -10.69 -22.03
C ALA A 33 11.74 -11.60 -20.82
N LEU A 34 10.69 -12.44 -20.88
CA LEU A 34 10.43 -13.42 -19.83
C LEU A 34 11.51 -14.52 -19.86
N SER A 35 11.85 -15.04 -21.04
CA SER A 35 12.93 -16.01 -21.21
C SER A 35 14.28 -15.48 -20.72
N ASP A 36 14.64 -14.25 -21.10
CA ASP A 36 15.88 -13.60 -20.65
C ASP A 36 15.89 -13.39 -19.12
N LEU A 37 14.73 -13.10 -18.53
CA LEU A 37 14.60 -12.89 -17.09
C LEU A 37 14.79 -14.20 -16.34
N VAL A 38 14.21 -15.29 -16.86
CA VAL A 38 14.42 -16.64 -16.33
C VAL A 38 15.90 -17.02 -16.41
N GLY A 39 16.57 -16.74 -17.53
CA GLY A 39 18.01 -16.97 -17.68
C GLY A 39 18.85 -16.22 -16.63
N ARG A 40 18.49 -14.98 -16.31
CA ARG A 40 19.17 -14.23 -15.23
C ARG A 40 18.94 -14.82 -13.85
N TYR A 41 17.73 -15.34 -13.58
CA TYR A 41 17.44 -16.01 -12.31
C TYR A 41 18.18 -17.34 -12.19
N GLN A 42 18.37 -18.08 -13.27
CA GLN A 42 19.23 -19.27 -13.27
C GLN A 42 20.68 -18.92 -12.96
N THR A 43 21.26 -17.91 -13.62
CA THR A 43 22.64 -17.48 -13.33
C THR A 43 22.78 -17.09 -11.87
N PHE A 44 21.82 -16.31 -11.36
CA PHE A 44 21.79 -15.93 -9.95
C PHE A 44 21.73 -17.13 -8.99
N LEU A 45 20.96 -18.18 -9.31
CA LEU A 45 20.88 -19.39 -8.49
C LEU A 45 22.12 -20.28 -8.63
N ALA A 46 22.76 -20.29 -9.80
CA ALA A 46 23.97 -21.04 -10.07
C ALA A 46 25.19 -20.50 -9.31
N ASP A 47 25.16 -19.22 -8.91
CA ASP A 47 26.16 -18.60 -8.04
C ASP A 47 25.99 -19.00 -6.55
N GLU A 48 25.13 -19.99 -6.25
CA GLU A 48 24.85 -20.56 -4.92
C GLU A 48 24.56 -19.49 -3.84
N PRO A 49 23.48 -18.70 -3.99
CA PRO A 49 23.14 -17.67 -3.02
C PRO A 49 22.90 -18.28 -1.64
N THR A 50 23.48 -17.67 -0.62
CA THR A 50 23.34 -18.09 0.79
C THR A 50 21.97 -17.76 1.39
N GLU A 51 21.15 -17.03 0.65
CA GLU A 51 19.87 -16.48 1.05
C GLU A 51 18.75 -17.53 1.07
N PRO A 52 17.80 -17.46 2.01
CA PRO A 52 16.67 -18.38 2.07
C PRO A 52 15.77 -18.29 0.83
N LEU A 53 15.34 -19.46 0.32
CA LEU A 53 14.39 -19.57 -0.81
C LEU A 53 13.10 -18.74 -0.61
N ALA A 54 12.59 -18.73 0.62
CA ALA A 54 11.41 -17.97 1.00
C ALA A 54 11.58 -16.46 0.76
N ASP A 55 12.76 -15.92 1.08
CA ASP A 55 13.11 -14.50 0.90
C ASP A 55 13.29 -14.14 -0.58
N ILE A 56 13.83 -15.07 -1.39
CA ILE A 56 13.92 -14.94 -2.85
C ILE A 56 12.51 -14.84 -3.44
N CYS A 57 11.63 -15.77 -3.11
CA CYS A 57 10.26 -15.79 -3.60
C CYS A 57 9.48 -14.53 -3.15
N PHE A 58 9.57 -14.18 -1.87
CA PHE A 58 8.94 -12.98 -1.31
C PHE A 58 9.40 -11.71 -2.01
N SER A 59 10.71 -11.56 -2.23
CA SER A 59 11.28 -10.37 -2.88
C SER A 59 10.87 -10.27 -4.34
N ALA A 60 10.82 -11.40 -5.06
CA ALA A 60 10.34 -11.42 -6.44
C ALA A 60 8.85 -11.03 -6.51
N ASN A 61 8.01 -11.59 -5.62
CA ASN A 61 6.57 -11.40 -5.64
C ASN A 61 6.13 -10.01 -5.14
N THR A 62 6.84 -9.40 -4.20
CA THR A 62 6.41 -8.13 -3.58
C THR A 62 7.14 -6.90 -4.12
N ARG A 63 8.31 -7.07 -4.77
CA ARG A 63 9.19 -5.97 -5.21
C ARG A 63 9.43 -5.93 -6.71
N ARG A 64 8.63 -6.65 -7.51
CA ARG A 64 8.65 -6.58 -8.98
C ARG A 64 7.26 -6.23 -9.50
N SER A 65 7.20 -5.60 -10.67
CA SER A 65 5.94 -5.38 -11.37
C SER A 65 5.46 -6.70 -12.00
N HIS A 66 4.14 -6.88 -12.09
CA HIS A 66 3.51 -8.08 -12.69
C HIS A 66 2.90 -7.79 -14.07
N PHE A 67 3.72 -7.95 -15.11
CA PHE A 67 3.36 -7.75 -16.53
C PHE A 67 2.54 -8.93 -17.10
N GLU A 68 2.23 -8.86 -18.40
CA GLU A 68 1.30 -9.76 -19.09
C GLU A 68 1.86 -11.17 -19.32
N HIS A 69 3.15 -11.32 -19.69
CA HIS A 69 3.77 -12.64 -19.80
C HIS A 69 4.22 -13.07 -18.42
N ARG A 70 3.62 -14.13 -17.88
CA ARG A 70 3.77 -14.56 -16.50
C ARG A 70 4.30 -15.97 -16.42
N LEU A 71 5.14 -16.19 -15.42
CA LEU A 71 5.65 -17.48 -15.00
C LEU A 71 5.47 -17.59 -13.48
N ALA A 72 5.01 -18.75 -13.04
CA ALA A 72 4.89 -19.13 -11.64
C ALA A 72 5.51 -20.51 -11.43
N VAL A 73 6.37 -20.63 -10.43
CA VAL A 73 7.07 -21.87 -10.09
C VAL A 73 6.84 -22.19 -8.62
N VAL A 74 6.23 -23.34 -8.36
CA VAL A 74 6.11 -23.91 -7.01
C VAL A 74 7.37 -24.73 -6.72
N THR A 75 8.00 -24.49 -5.58
CA THR A 75 9.26 -25.15 -5.24
C THR A 75 9.46 -25.34 -3.73
N GLU A 76 10.14 -26.42 -3.36
CA GLU A 76 10.58 -26.73 -1.99
C GLU A 76 12.05 -26.39 -1.74
N SER A 77 12.85 -26.19 -2.79
CA SER A 77 14.30 -25.93 -2.68
C SER A 77 14.85 -25.08 -3.83
N THR A 78 16.00 -24.44 -3.60
CA THR A 78 16.71 -23.68 -4.65
C THR A 78 17.16 -24.58 -5.80
N ILE A 79 17.53 -25.83 -5.51
CA ILE A 79 17.91 -26.85 -6.51
C ILE A 79 16.72 -27.17 -7.41
N GLN A 80 15.56 -27.50 -6.83
CA GLN A 80 14.35 -27.77 -7.62
C GLN A 80 13.93 -26.55 -8.44
N LEU A 81 14.06 -25.34 -7.88
CA LEU A 81 13.78 -24.11 -8.61
C LEU A 81 14.68 -23.99 -9.86
N GLN A 82 15.97 -24.23 -9.72
CA GLN A 82 16.93 -24.17 -10.83
C GLN A 82 16.58 -25.20 -11.92
N GLU A 83 16.32 -26.47 -11.55
CA GLU A 83 15.92 -27.52 -12.50
C GLU A 83 14.65 -27.15 -13.29
N VAL A 84 13.68 -26.52 -12.63
CA VAL A 84 12.41 -26.11 -13.25
C VAL A 84 12.61 -24.92 -14.19
N LEU A 85 13.46 -23.96 -13.83
CA LEU A 85 13.83 -22.86 -14.74
C LEU A 85 14.62 -23.38 -15.96
N ASP A 86 15.51 -24.36 -15.77
CA ASP A 86 16.24 -25.04 -16.87
C ASP A 86 15.30 -25.72 -17.86
N ALA A 87 14.28 -26.42 -17.34
CA ALA A 87 13.25 -27.02 -18.16
C ALA A 87 12.48 -25.96 -18.98
N PHE A 88 12.16 -24.80 -18.38
CA PHE A 88 11.47 -23.71 -19.07
C PHE A 88 12.26 -23.17 -20.26
N ILE A 89 13.55 -22.86 -20.09
CA ILE A 89 14.40 -22.37 -21.17
C ILE A 89 14.58 -23.42 -22.26
N ALA A 90 14.67 -24.70 -21.88
CA ALA A 90 14.74 -25.81 -22.83
C ALA A 90 13.40 -26.09 -23.56
N GLY A 91 12.34 -25.32 -23.30
CA GLY A 91 11.01 -25.54 -23.87
C GLY A 91 10.34 -26.84 -23.39
N LYS A 92 10.81 -27.41 -22.28
CA LYS A 92 10.28 -28.65 -21.69
C LYS A 92 9.16 -28.32 -20.69
N LYS A 93 8.15 -29.19 -20.61
CA LYS A 93 7.11 -29.09 -19.59
C LYS A 93 7.65 -29.55 -18.23
N ALA A 94 7.40 -28.78 -17.19
CA ALA A 94 7.69 -29.14 -15.80
C ALA A 94 6.39 -29.13 -14.97
N ALA A 95 6.24 -30.07 -14.02
CA ALA A 95 4.98 -30.29 -13.31
C ALA A 95 4.60 -29.16 -12.35
N THR A 96 5.60 -28.45 -11.79
CA THR A 96 5.42 -27.36 -10.82
C THR A 96 5.48 -25.97 -11.45
N LEU A 97 5.49 -25.91 -12.78
CA LEU A 97 5.63 -24.68 -13.56
C LEU A 97 4.32 -24.35 -14.28
N VAL A 98 3.88 -23.11 -14.12
CA VAL A 98 2.75 -22.55 -14.86
C VAL A 98 3.20 -21.29 -15.57
N SER A 99 3.06 -21.23 -16.89
CA SER A 99 3.35 -20.05 -17.69
C SER A 99 2.19 -19.71 -18.61
N GLY A 100 2.09 -18.44 -18.98
CA GLY A 100 1.06 -17.98 -19.89
C GLY A 100 1.05 -16.47 -20.02
N GLN A 101 0.02 -15.96 -20.70
CA GLN A 101 -0.16 -14.55 -20.94
C GLN A 101 -1.51 -14.10 -20.42
N SER A 102 -1.53 -13.12 -19.53
CA SER A 102 -2.79 -12.52 -19.08
C SER A 102 -3.36 -11.59 -20.15
N ARG A 103 -4.69 -11.58 -20.29
CA ARG A 103 -5.38 -10.68 -21.23
C ARG A 103 -5.41 -9.26 -20.65
N LYS A 104 -4.98 -8.28 -21.45
CA LYS A 104 -4.90 -6.88 -21.02
C LYS A 104 -6.30 -6.35 -20.66
N ASN A 105 -6.41 -5.67 -19.51
CA ASN A 105 -7.62 -4.98 -19.04
C ASN A 105 -8.85 -5.85 -18.70
N GLN A 106 -8.70 -7.15 -18.46
CA GLN A 106 -9.79 -8.00 -17.99
C GLN A 106 -9.38 -8.78 -16.74
N ARG A 107 -10.04 -8.51 -15.62
CA ARG A 107 -9.92 -9.34 -14.41
C ARG A 107 -10.79 -10.59 -14.59
N PRO A 108 -10.25 -11.80 -14.36
CA PRO A 108 -11.04 -13.01 -14.53
C PRO A 108 -12.18 -13.05 -13.50
N ARG A 109 -13.40 -13.40 -13.96
CA ARG A 109 -14.55 -13.60 -13.08
C ARG A 109 -14.46 -14.98 -12.46
N LEU A 110 -14.25 -15.03 -11.15
CA LEU A 110 -13.98 -16.25 -10.40
C LEU A 110 -15.24 -16.74 -9.68
N ALA A 111 -15.63 -17.99 -9.94
CA ALA A 111 -16.71 -18.67 -9.21
C ALA A 111 -16.12 -19.57 -8.11
N PHE A 112 -16.60 -19.44 -6.87
CA PHE A 112 -16.23 -20.36 -5.79
C PHE A 112 -17.27 -21.47 -5.65
N LEU A 113 -16.80 -22.71 -5.57
CA LEU A 113 -17.63 -23.91 -5.44
C LEU A 113 -17.38 -24.58 -4.10
N TYR A 114 -18.42 -24.76 -3.29
CA TYR A 114 -18.33 -25.33 -1.94
C TYR A 114 -18.83 -26.77 -1.92
N THR A 115 -18.03 -27.71 -1.39
CA THR A 115 -18.29 -29.15 -1.54
C THR A 115 -19.38 -29.67 -0.61
N GLY A 116 -20.03 -30.75 -1.03
CA GLY A 116 -21.01 -31.47 -0.21
C GLY A 116 -20.36 -32.57 0.64
N GLN A 117 -21.18 -33.22 1.46
CA GLN A 117 -20.78 -34.40 2.21
C GLN A 117 -20.32 -35.54 1.28
N GLY A 118 -19.28 -36.28 1.71
CA GLY A 118 -18.58 -37.30 0.94
C GLY A 118 -17.17 -36.87 0.51
N SER A 119 -16.85 -35.59 0.69
CA SER A 119 -15.52 -35.04 0.41
C SER A 119 -14.52 -35.21 1.57
N GLN A 120 -15.02 -35.41 2.80
CA GLN A 120 -14.21 -35.46 4.02
C GLN A 120 -13.26 -36.65 4.11
N TYR A 121 -12.13 -36.45 4.79
CA TYR A 121 -11.20 -37.49 5.21
C TYR A 121 -10.44 -37.03 6.46
N ILE A 122 -9.89 -37.97 7.22
CA ILE A 122 -9.07 -37.69 8.41
C ILE A 122 -7.83 -36.88 8.00
N ASN A 123 -7.45 -35.87 8.79
CA ASN A 123 -6.31 -35.00 8.51
C ASN A 123 -6.45 -34.07 7.30
N MET A 124 -7.67 -33.84 6.81
CA MET A 124 -7.90 -32.80 5.79
C MET A 124 -7.45 -31.41 6.28
N GLY A 125 -6.63 -30.72 5.49
CA GLY A 125 -6.10 -29.40 5.84
C GLY A 125 -5.12 -29.39 7.03
N ARG A 126 -4.61 -30.55 7.47
CA ARG A 126 -3.72 -30.65 8.64
C ARG A 126 -2.45 -29.81 8.47
N GLN A 127 -1.85 -29.83 7.29
CA GLN A 127 -0.62 -29.07 7.04
C GLN A 127 -0.88 -27.57 7.09
N LEU A 128 -2.04 -27.11 6.58
CA LEU A 128 -2.44 -25.71 6.68
C LEU A 128 -2.72 -25.31 8.13
N TYR A 129 -3.34 -26.18 8.92
CA TYR A 129 -3.48 -25.95 10.36
C TYR A 129 -2.11 -25.80 11.03
N GLU A 130 -1.11 -26.59 10.65
CA GLU A 130 0.24 -26.54 11.21
C GLU A 130 1.11 -25.39 10.70
N GLN A 131 0.87 -24.89 9.48
CA GLN A 131 1.79 -23.97 8.80
C GLN A 131 1.17 -22.65 8.36
N ALA A 132 -0.15 -22.51 8.29
CA ALA A 132 -0.86 -21.30 7.85
C ALA A 132 -1.62 -20.63 9.01
N PRO A 133 -1.10 -19.51 9.57
CA PRO A 133 -1.71 -18.84 10.73
C PRO A 133 -3.17 -18.42 10.52
N THR A 134 -3.52 -17.89 9.36
CA THR A 134 -4.90 -17.47 9.02
C THR A 134 -5.87 -18.65 9.06
N PHE A 135 -5.48 -19.78 8.47
CA PHE A 135 -6.30 -20.99 8.45
C PHE A 135 -6.47 -21.57 9.87
N ARG A 136 -5.37 -21.70 10.63
CA ARG A 136 -5.40 -22.16 12.02
C ARG A 136 -6.37 -21.35 12.88
N LYS A 137 -6.26 -20.03 12.82
CA LYS A 137 -7.11 -19.11 13.60
C LYS A 137 -8.60 -19.37 13.40
N ILE A 138 -9.01 -19.65 12.16
CA ILE A 138 -10.41 -19.89 11.82
C ILE A 138 -10.87 -21.27 12.27
N ILE A 139 -10.04 -22.30 12.13
CA ILE A 139 -10.34 -23.64 12.65
C ILE A 139 -10.45 -23.63 14.18
N ASP A 140 -9.55 -22.92 14.88
CA ASP A 140 -9.59 -22.75 16.33
C ASP A 140 -10.89 -22.04 16.77
N LEU A 141 -11.26 -20.97 16.06
CA LEU A 141 -12.51 -20.26 16.31
C LEU A 141 -13.74 -21.15 16.07
N ALA A 142 -13.76 -21.93 14.99
CA ALA A 142 -14.84 -22.87 14.70
C ALA A 142 -14.93 -23.97 15.78
N ASN A 143 -13.78 -24.45 16.26
CA ASN A 143 -13.72 -25.41 17.36
C ASN A 143 -14.34 -24.85 18.64
N GLU A 144 -14.03 -23.60 19.01
CA GLU A 144 -14.62 -22.96 20.19
C GLU A 144 -16.13 -22.71 20.03
N ILE A 145 -16.57 -22.27 18.85
CA ILE A 145 -18.00 -22.05 18.56
C ILE A 145 -18.80 -23.35 18.68
N LEU A 146 -18.27 -24.46 18.16
CA LEU A 146 -18.95 -25.75 18.11
C LEU A 146 -18.83 -26.57 19.40
N ARG A 147 -17.97 -26.17 20.33
CA ARG A 147 -17.72 -26.89 21.59
C ARG A 147 -18.99 -27.18 22.40
N PRO A 148 -20.02 -26.31 22.46
CA PRO A 148 -21.28 -26.61 23.16
C PRO A 148 -22.19 -27.58 22.40
N ASP A 149 -22.00 -27.73 21.07
CA ASP A 149 -22.91 -28.44 20.17
C ASP A 149 -22.39 -29.83 19.76
N LEU A 150 -21.09 -30.10 19.94
CA LEU A 150 -20.46 -31.38 19.62
C LEU A 150 -20.01 -32.11 20.89
N GLU A 151 -20.24 -33.43 20.97
CA GLU A 151 -19.78 -34.23 22.12
C GLU A 151 -18.25 -34.36 22.16
N LYS A 152 -17.61 -34.39 20.98
CA LYS A 152 -16.16 -34.31 20.83
C LYS A 152 -15.73 -32.98 20.21
N PRO A 153 -14.62 -32.38 20.68
CA PRO A 153 -14.08 -31.17 20.06
C PRO A 153 -13.79 -31.37 18.58
N LEU A 154 -14.07 -30.35 17.76
CA LEU A 154 -13.85 -30.39 16.31
C LEU A 154 -12.42 -30.79 15.94
N LEU A 155 -11.42 -30.28 16.66
CA LEU A 155 -10.01 -30.58 16.42
C LEU A 155 -9.67 -32.07 16.60
N GLU A 156 -10.28 -32.74 17.58
CA GLU A 156 -10.07 -34.18 17.80
C GLU A 156 -10.73 -35.03 16.70
N VAL A 157 -11.74 -34.48 16.03
CA VAL A 157 -12.43 -35.15 14.92
C VAL A 157 -11.67 -34.95 13.61
N LEU A 158 -11.17 -33.74 13.35
CA LEU A 158 -10.34 -33.44 12.18
C LEU A 158 -8.97 -34.13 12.27
N TYR A 159 -8.38 -34.15 13.45
CA TYR A 159 -7.00 -34.59 13.71
C TYR A 159 -6.89 -35.57 14.89
N PRO A 160 -7.49 -36.77 14.77
CA PRO A 160 -7.47 -37.76 15.83
C PRO A 160 -6.06 -38.31 16.08
N SER A 161 -5.73 -38.57 17.34
CA SER A 161 -4.45 -39.19 17.75
C SER A 161 -4.30 -40.66 17.34
N THR A 162 -5.40 -41.32 16.98
CA THR A 162 -5.43 -42.70 16.47
C THR A 162 -6.24 -42.76 15.18
N GLU A 163 -5.76 -43.50 14.18
CA GLU A 163 -6.40 -43.61 12.86
C GLU A 163 -7.81 -44.25 12.90
N ASP A 164 -8.22 -44.86 14.03
CA ASP A 164 -9.50 -45.54 14.25
C ASP A 164 -10.71 -44.62 14.56
N SER A 165 -10.60 -43.30 14.35
CA SER A 165 -11.70 -42.36 14.60
C SER A 165 -12.79 -42.42 13.52
N SER A 166 -13.89 -43.12 13.78
CA SER A 166 -15.07 -43.18 12.87
C SER A 166 -15.88 -41.89 12.83
N PHE A 167 -15.65 -40.96 13.77
CA PHE A 167 -16.50 -39.79 13.99
C PHE A 167 -16.61 -38.87 12.78
N ILE A 168 -15.53 -38.69 12.01
CA ILE A 168 -15.55 -37.83 10.80
C ILE A 168 -16.52 -38.35 9.72
N ASN A 169 -17.01 -39.58 9.81
CA ASN A 169 -18.01 -40.15 8.90
C ASN A 169 -19.44 -40.12 9.46
N GLU A 170 -19.62 -39.74 10.73
CA GLU A 170 -20.92 -39.50 11.32
C GLU A 170 -21.43 -38.13 10.89
N THR A 171 -22.69 -38.03 10.50
CA THR A 171 -23.27 -36.80 9.92
C THR A 171 -23.16 -35.61 10.87
N ALA A 172 -23.40 -35.85 12.16
CA ALA A 172 -23.33 -34.82 13.21
C ALA A 172 -21.97 -34.10 13.24
N TYR A 173 -20.88 -34.78 12.87
CA TYR A 173 -19.55 -34.21 12.82
C TYR A 173 -19.11 -33.83 11.41
N THR A 174 -19.46 -34.64 10.41
CA THR A 174 -19.06 -34.45 9.01
C THR A 174 -19.45 -33.07 8.49
N GLN A 175 -20.71 -32.67 8.68
CA GLN A 175 -21.22 -31.44 8.08
C GLN A 175 -20.65 -30.17 8.73
N PRO A 176 -20.54 -30.07 10.07
CA PRO A 176 -19.84 -28.96 10.71
C PRO A 176 -18.34 -28.92 10.39
N ALA A 177 -17.68 -30.08 10.28
CA ALA A 177 -16.26 -30.16 9.95
C ALA A 177 -15.97 -29.66 8.52
N LEU A 178 -16.81 -30.05 7.55
CA LEU A 178 -16.73 -29.53 6.18
C LEU A 178 -16.99 -28.01 6.14
N PHE A 179 -18.02 -27.54 6.86
CA PHE A 179 -18.29 -26.10 6.95
C PHE A 179 -17.06 -25.34 7.47
N ALA A 180 -16.50 -25.77 8.60
CA ALA A 180 -15.36 -25.11 9.22
C ALA A 180 -14.13 -25.09 8.30
N LEU A 181 -13.83 -26.22 7.66
CA LEU A 181 -12.74 -26.33 6.69
C LEU A 181 -12.92 -25.39 5.50
N GLU A 182 -14.08 -25.44 4.86
CA GLU A 182 -14.35 -24.65 3.65
C GLU A 182 -14.38 -23.15 3.93
N TYR A 183 -14.89 -22.76 5.10
CA TYR A 183 -14.83 -21.37 5.56
C TYR A 183 -13.38 -20.94 5.81
N ALA A 184 -12.56 -21.75 6.49
CA ALA A 184 -11.15 -21.47 6.74
C ALA A 184 -10.32 -21.37 5.44
N LEU A 185 -10.59 -22.24 4.46
CA LEU A 185 -9.99 -22.14 3.13
C LEU A 185 -10.40 -20.85 2.42
N THR A 186 -11.67 -20.44 2.53
CA THR A 186 -12.15 -19.18 1.94
C THR A 186 -11.45 -17.97 2.54
N GLU A 187 -11.33 -17.91 3.87
CA GLU A 187 -10.62 -16.83 4.56
C GLU A 187 -9.14 -16.77 4.14
N LEU A 188 -8.49 -17.92 3.98
CA LEU A 188 -7.12 -18.00 3.48
C LEU A 188 -6.98 -17.45 2.05
N TRP A 189 -7.87 -17.85 1.13
CA TRP A 189 -7.88 -17.31 -0.24
C TRP A 189 -8.14 -15.80 -0.26
N GLN A 190 -9.07 -15.32 0.57
CA GLN A 190 -9.38 -13.89 0.65
C GLN A 190 -8.23 -13.07 1.23
N SER A 191 -7.44 -13.62 2.17
CA SER A 191 -6.24 -12.92 2.70
C SER A 191 -5.19 -12.70 1.60
N TRP A 192 -5.15 -13.57 0.59
CA TRP A 192 -4.30 -13.43 -0.61
C TRP A 192 -4.94 -12.55 -1.70
N GLY A 193 -6.07 -11.90 -1.42
CA GLY A 193 -6.79 -11.05 -2.37
C GLY A 193 -7.71 -11.80 -3.34
N ILE A 194 -7.79 -13.14 -3.27
CA ILE A 194 -8.62 -13.94 -4.15
C ILE A 194 -10.06 -13.98 -3.62
N LYS A 195 -10.97 -13.31 -4.33
CA LYS A 195 -12.37 -13.13 -3.92
C LYS A 195 -13.34 -13.68 -4.98
N PRO A 196 -14.45 -14.31 -4.58
CA PRO A 196 -15.46 -14.78 -5.52
C PRO A 196 -16.26 -13.62 -6.12
N SER A 197 -16.58 -13.73 -7.40
CA SER A 197 -17.61 -12.90 -8.06
C SER A 197 -19.00 -13.54 -8.00
N VAL A 198 -19.08 -14.82 -7.65
CA VAL A 198 -20.30 -15.62 -7.43
C VAL A 198 -19.92 -16.84 -6.60
N VAL A 199 -20.86 -17.33 -5.79
CA VAL A 199 -20.68 -18.56 -5.01
C VAL A 199 -21.75 -19.59 -5.36
N ILE A 200 -21.38 -20.86 -5.34
CA ILE A 200 -22.30 -22.00 -5.42
C ILE A 200 -21.82 -23.06 -4.44
N GLY A 201 -22.74 -23.70 -3.73
CA GLY A 201 -22.42 -24.86 -2.92
C GLY A 201 -23.19 -26.09 -3.37
N HIS A 202 -22.74 -27.28 -2.97
CA HIS A 202 -23.50 -28.51 -3.16
C HIS A 202 -24.03 -29.00 -1.82
N SER A 203 -25.35 -28.99 -1.65
CA SER A 203 -26.01 -29.46 -0.43
C SER A 203 -25.45 -28.75 0.82
N VAL A 204 -24.62 -29.41 1.62
CA VAL A 204 -23.94 -28.85 2.80
C VAL A 204 -23.12 -27.61 2.44
N GLY A 205 -22.41 -27.61 1.31
CA GLY A 205 -21.59 -26.49 0.87
C GLY A 205 -22.39 -25.21 0.61
N GLU A 206 -23.70 -25.29 0.37
CA GLU A 206 -24.52 -24.09 0.16
C GLU A 206 -24.65 -23.25 1.44
N TYR A 207 -24.53 -23.87 2.62
CA TYR A 207 -24.49 -23.14 3.89
C TYR A 207 -23.22 -22.29 4.00
N VAL A 208 -22.08 -22.80 3.52
CA VAL A 208 -20.81 -22.06 3.46
C VAL A 208 -20.91 -20.95 2.41
N ALA A 209 -21.40 -21.26 1.21
CA ALA A 209 -21.64 -20.29 0.16
C ALA A 209 -22.52 -19.13 0.65
N ALA A 210 -23.62 -19.44 1.35
CA ALA A 210 -24.52 -18.42 1.91
C ALA A 210 -23.85 -17.60 3.01
N CYS A 211 -23.05 -18.23 3.88
CA CYS A 211 -22.27 -17.52 4.90
C CYS A 211 -21.30 -16.51 4.27
N ILE A 212 -20.54 -16.94 3.26
CA ILE A 212 -19.57 -16.10 2.54
C ILE A 212 -20.27 -15.01 1.72
N ALA A 213 -21.46 -15.30 1.19
CA ALA A 213 -22.31 -14.29 0.55
C ALA A 213 -22.99 -13.34 1.54
N GLY A 214 -22.81 -13.52 2.86
CA GLY A 214 -23.32 -12.61 3.89
C GLY A 214 -24.74 -12.88 4.37
N ALA A 215 -25.33 -14.05 4.08
CA ALA A 215 -26.66 -14.42 4.55
C ALA A 215 -26.74 -14.55 6.09
N PHE A 216 -25.63 -14.88 6.74
CA PHE A 216 -25.43 -14.96 8.18
C PHE A 216 -23.92 -15.02 8.48
N ASN A 217 -23.53 -14.79 9.73
CA ASN A 217 -22.12 -14.85 10.14
C ASN A 217 -21.65 -16.31 10.42
N LEU A 218 -20.34 -16.48 10.60
CA LEU A 218 -19.69 -17.78 10.86
C LEU A 218 -20.35 -18.55 12.02
N GLU A 219 -20.57 -17.88 13.16
CA GLU A 219 -21.14 -18.50 14.35
C GLU A 219 -22.56 -19.03 14.10
N GLN A 220 -23.40 -18.21 13.49
CA GLN A 220 -24.77 -18.58 13.12
C GLN A 220 -24.79 -19.74 12.11
N GLY A 221 -23.92 -19.69 11.09
CA GLY A 221 -23.81 -20.73 10.07
C GLY A 221 -23.38 -22.07 10.64
N LEU A 222 -22.33 -22.08 11.49
CA LEU A 222 -21.84 -23.29 12.17
C LEU A 222 -22.91 -23.89 13.09
N LYS A 223 -23.59 -23.07 13.90
CA LYS A 223 -24.65 -23.51 14.81
C LYS A 223 -25.85 -24.08 14.06
N LEU A 224 -26.31 -23.39 13.01
CA LEU A 224 -27.39 -23.87 12.15
C LEU A 224 -27.04 -25.22 11.53
N LYS A 225 -25.79 -25.37 11.03
CA LYS A 225 -25.34 -26.61 10.41
C LYS A 225 -25.18 -27.75 11.43
N ALA A 226 -24.60 -27.48 12.59
CA ALA A 226 -24.46 -28.45 13.68
C ALA A 226 -25.82 -28.96 14.16
N LYS A 227 -26.79 -28.06 14.37
CA LYS A 227 -28.14 -28.45 14.76
C LYS A 227 -28.82 -29.32 13.70
N GLY A 228 -28.78 -28.90 12.43
CA GLY A 228 -29.34 -29.68 11.33
C GLY A 228 -28.71 -31.06 11.20
N ALA A 229 -27.37 -31.14 11.33
CA ALA A 229 -26.63 -32.39 11.24
C ALA A 229 -26.94 -33.36 12.40
N SER A 230 -27.08 -32.84 13.63
CA SER A 230 -27.52 -33.62 14.80
C SER A 230 -28.92 -34.19 14.61
N LEU A 231 -29.87 -33.38 14.13
CA LEU A 231 -31.23 -33.85 13.84
C LEU A 231 -31.25 -34.92 12.75
N MET A 232 -30.45 -34.75 11.68
CA MET A 232 -30.30 -35.76 10.63
C MET A 232 -29.71 -37.07 11.17
N GLN A 233 -28.72 -36.99 12.05
CA GLN A 233 -28.05 -38.17 12.65
C GLN A 233 -28.99 -38.99 13.54
N ALA A 234 -30.00 -38.36 14.13
CA ALA A 234 -30.97 -38.99 15.02
C ALA A 234 -32.12 -39.71 14.28
N LEU A 235 -32.21 -39.57 12.96
CA LEU A 235 -33.22 -40.25 12.16
C LEU A 235 -32.93 -41.76 12.05
N PRO A 236 -33.94 -42.60 11.75
CA PRO A 236 -33.72 -44.00 11.45
C PRO A 236 -32.81 -44.20 10.22
N GLN A 237 -31.87 -45.14 10.32
CA GLN A 237 -30.96 -45.53 9.23
C GLN A 237 -31.62 -46.55 8.30
N GLU A 238 -32.77 -46.19 7.73
CA GLU A 238 -33.59 -47.06 6.86
C GLU A 238 -33.59 -46.56 5.39
N GLY A 239 -32.62 -45.72 5.03
CA GLY A 239 -32.55 -45.07 3.73
C GLY A 239 -31.16 -45.05 3.10
N GLU A 240 -31.14 -45.20 1.78
CA GLU A 240 -29.95 -45.32 0.95
C GLU A 240 -29.91 -44.20 -0.10
N MET A 241 -28.71 -43.85 -0.56
CA MET A 241 -28.50 -42.97 -1.72
C MET A 241 -27.69 -43.67 -2.80
N VAL A 242 -28.14 -43.57 -4.05
CA VAL A 242 -27.53 -44.22 -5.20
C VAL A 242 -27.32 -43.21 -6.32
N VAL A 243 -26.11 -43.18 -6.88
CA VAL A 243 -25.83 -42.51 -8.16
C VAL A 243 -26.27 -43.42 -9.29
N VAL A 244 -27.05 -42.88 -10.22
CA VAL A 244 -27.50 -43.51 -11.44
C VAL A 244 -26.81 -42.83 -12.62
N PHE A 245 -26.11 -43.60 -13.44
CA PHE A 245 -25.37 -43.09 -14.59
C PHE A 245 -26.23 -43.01 -15.86
N ALA A 246 -27.35 -42.30 -15.77
CA ALA A 246 -28.30 -42.08 -16.86
C ALA A 246 -28.83 -40.63 -16.85
N ASP A 247 -29.54 -40.24 -17.91
CA ASP A 247 -30.22 -38.95 -17.98
C ASP A 247 -31.43 -38.89 -17.03
N GLU A 248 -31.85 -37.66 -16.71
CA GLU A 248 -32.96 -37.43 -15.77
C GLU A 248 -34.27 -38.09 -16.22
N VAL A 249 -34.58 -38.13 -17.52
CA VAL A 249 -35.84 -38.71 -18.02
C VAL A 249 -35.88 -40.20 -17.73
N THR A 250 -34.78 -40.90 -18.00
CA THR A 250 -34.63 -42.34 -17.69
C THR A 250 -34.78 -42.60 -16.19
N VAL A 251 -34.15 -41.78 -15.33
CA VAL A 251 -34.24 -41.94 -13.87
C VAL A 251 -35.65 -41.65 -13.35
N GLN A 252 -36.30 -40.58 -13.81
CA GLN A 252 -37.66 -40.22 -13.42
C GLN A 252 -38.66 -41.32 -13.80
N ALA A 253 -38.52 -41.93 -14.98
CA ALA A 253 -39.34 -43.06 -15.39
C ALA A 253 -39.15 -44.28 -14.47
N ALA A 254 -37.92 -44.57 -14.06
CA ALA A 254 -37.61 -45.70 -13.18
C ALA A 254 -38.14 -45.51 -11.74
N ILE A 255 -38.13 -44.28 -11.20
CA ILE A 255 -38.63 -44.00 -9.84
C ILE A 255 -40.13 -43.70 -9.79
N GLN A 256 -40.81 -43.52 -10.92
CA GLN A 256 -42.24 -43.16 -10.99
C GLN A 256 -43.14 -44.03 -10.07
N PRO A 257 -42.96 -45.36 -9.98
CA PRO A 257 -43.79 -46.19 -9.10
C PRO A 257 -43.54 -45.97 -7.59
N TYR A 258 -42.43 -45.32 -7.24
CA TYR A 258 -41.90 -45.19 -5.88
C TYR A 258 -41.78 -43.74 -5.38
N LEU A 259 -42.46 -42.77 -6.00
CA LEU A 259 -42.31 -41.33 -5.70
C LEU A 259 -42.65 -40.91 -4.25
N GLN A 260 -43.38 -41.76 -3.50
CA GLN A 260 -43.65 -41.53 -2.08
C GLN A 260 -42.49 -41.98 -1.16
N GLU A 261 -41.60 -42.83 -1.68
CA GLU A 261 -40.50 -43.46 -0.92
C GLU A 261 -39.13 -43.01 -1.42
N ILE A 262 -39.01 -42.57 -2.68
CA ILE A 262 -37.78 -42.14 -3.35
C ILE A 262 -37.94 -40.72 -3.89
N SER A 263 -36.89 -39.93 -3.80
CA SER A 263 -36.74 -38.64 -4.48
C SER A 263 -35.46 -38.61 -5.30
N VAL A 264 -35.41 -37.75 -6.33
CA VAL A 264 -34.13 -37.34 -6.91
C VAL A 264 -33.47 -36.38 -5.92
N ALA A 265 -32.34 -36.77 -5.37
CA ALA A 265 -31.59 -35.99 -4.39
C ALA A 265 -30.75 -34.89 -5.04
N ALA A 266 -30.11 -35.21 -6.18
CA ALA A 266 -29.24 -34.27 -6.88
C ALA A 266 -29.17 -34.57 -8.38
N ILE A 267 -29.09 -33.52 -9.18
CA ILE A 267 -28.82 -33.56 -10.61
C ILE A 267 -27.45 -32.91 -10.81
N ASN A 268 -26.40 -33.73 -10.88
CA ASN A 268 -25.02 -33.26 -10.84
C ASN A 268 -24.43 -33.02 -12.23
N SER A 269 -24.80 -33.84 -13.21
CA SER A 269 -24.40 -33.70 -14.61
C SER A 269 -25.39 -34.48 -15.50
N PRO A 270 -25.31 -34.37 -16.84
CA PRO A 270 -26.29 -34.99 -17.75
C PRO A 270 -26.45 -36.51 -17.60
N ARG A 271 -25.46 -37.19 -17.01
CA ARG A 271 -25.49 -38.64 -16.73
C ARG A 271 -25.08 -38.96 -15.29
N ASN A 272 -25.27 -38.04 -14.36
CA ASN A 272 -24.97 -38.26 -12.95
C ASN A 272 -26.12 -37.72 -12.10
N ILE A 273 -27.08 -38.60 -11.84
CA ILE A 273 -28.29 -38.30 -11.06
C ILE A 273 -28.24 -39.12 -9.78
N VAL A 274 -28.53 -38.50 -8.64
CA VAL A 274 -28.56 -39.18 -7.35
C VAL A 274 -30.01 -39.37 -6.94
N ILE A 275 -30.40 -40.60 -6.64
CA ILE A 275 -31.69 -40.93 -6.02
C ILE A 275 -31.48 -41.26 -4.54
N SER A 276 -32.45 -40.92 -3.70
CA SER A 276 -32.42 -41.21 -2.27
C SER A 276 -33.81 -41.55 -1.75
N GLY A 277 -33.88 -42.51 -0.82
CA GLY A 277 -35.15 -42.99 -0.31
C GLY A 277 -35.01 -44.24 0.55
N VAL A 278 -36.14 -44.91 0.78
CA VAL A 278 -36.20 -46.16 1.56
C VAL A 278 -35.42 -47.27 0.84
N ASP A 279 -34.59 -48.01 1.59
CA ASP A 279 -33.68 -49.05 1.05
C ASP A 279 -34.36 -50.03 0.10
N ARG A 280 -35.51 -50.59 0.51
CA ARG A 280 -36.29 -51.56 -0.30
C ARG A 280 -36.72 -51.01 -1.66
N ALA A 281 -37.04 -49.73 -1.70
CA ALA A 281 -37.53 -49.07 -2.91
C ALA A 281 -36.35 -48.73 -3.84
N ILE A 282 -35.22 -48.29 -3.25
CA ILE A 282 -33.96 -48.09 -3.96
C ILE A 282 -33.48 -49.39 -4.59
N GLU A 283 -33.50 -50.51 -3.88
CA GLU A 283 -33.12 -51.82 -4.42
C GLU A 283 -33.98 -52.23 -5.63
N ALA A 284 -35.30 -52.01 -5.55
CA ALA A 284 -36.21 -52.30 -6.66
C ALA A 284 -35.89 -51.45 -7.90
N VAL A 285 -35.64 -50.15 -7.72
CA VAL A 285 -35.25 -49.25 -8.82
C VAL A 285 -33.89 -49.63 -9.41
N VAL A 286 -32.91 -49.95 -8.57
CA VAL A 286 -31.58 -50.41 -9.02
C VAL A 286 -31.70 -51.70 -9.85
N ALA A 287 -32.55 -52.64 -9.44
CA ALA A 287 -32.81 -53.85 -10.22
C ALA A 287 -33.45 -53.54 -11.58
N ILE A 288 -34.44 -52.62 -11.64
CA ILE A 288 -35.05 -52.16 -12.90
C ILE A 288 -33.98 -51.55 -13.82
N LEU A 289 -33.18 -50.63 -13.31
CA LEU A 289 -32.12 -49.97 -14.07
C LEU A 289 -31.05 -50.96 -14.56
N ALA A 290 -30.71 -51.97 -13.76
CA ALA A 290 -29.80 -53.04 -14.17
C ALA A 290 -30.33 -53.83 -15.37
N THR A 291 -31.65 -54.11 -15.44
CA THR A 291 -32.26 -54.76 -16.62
C THR A 291 -32.20 -53.90 -17.89
N GLN A 292 -32.06 -52.59 -17.74
CA GLN A 292 -31.91 -51.62 -18.83
C GLN A 292 -30.44 -51.36 -19.19
N GLY A 293 -29.49 -52.04 -18.53
CA GLY A 293 -28.05 -51.86 -18.73
C GLY A 293 -27.50 -50.54 -18.15
N VAL A 294 -28.23 -49.90 -17.24
CA VAL A 294 -27.80 -48.65 -16.59
C VAL A 294 -26.91 -48.96 -15.40
N GLU A 295 -25.72 -48.36 -15.36
CA GLU A 295 -24.79 -48.46 -14.23
C GLU A 295 -25.31 -47.65 -13.03
N THR A 296 -25.18 -48.22 -11.84
CA THR A 296 -25.52 -47.55 -10.57
C THR A 296 -24.41 -47.74 -9.54
N ARG A 297 -24.26 -46.78 -8.63
CA ARG A 297 -23.26 -46.83 -7.55
C ARG A 297 -23.83 -46.29 -6.24
N ARG A 298 -23.80 -47.11 -5.20
CA ARG A 298 -24.19 -46.74 -3.84
C ARG A 298 -23.24 -45.71 -3.24
N LEU A 299 -23.79 -44.69 -2.60
CA LEU A 299 -23.03 -43.67 -1.89
C LEU A 299 -22.82 -44.11 -0.44
N ARG A 300 -21.61 -43.89 0.08
CA ARG A 300 -21.27 -44.15 1.48
C ARG A 300 -21.73 -42.96 2.33
N VAL A 301 -23.00 -42.93 2.65
CA VAL A 301 -23.64 -41.94 3.52
C VAL A 301 -24.46 -42.65 4.59
N SER A 302 -24.71 -41.97 5.70
CA SER A 302 -25.43 -42.56 6.85
C SER A 302 -26.96 -42.56 6.67
N HIS A 303 -27.50 -41.67 5.82
CA HIS A 303 -28.93 -41.48 5.64
C HIS A 303 -29.26 -41.06 4.20
N ALA A 304 -30.51 -41.24 3.79
CA ALA A 304 -31.06 -40.75 2.53
C ALA A 304 -31.40 -39.25 2.58
N PHE A 305 -30.40 -38.37 2.40
CA PHE A 305 -30.62 -36.93 2.34
C PHE A 305 -31.48 -36.51 1.13
N HIS A 306 -32.14 -35.36 1.20
CA HIS A 306 -33.01 -34.83 0.12
C HIS A 306 -34.17 -35.77 -0.27
N SER A 307 -34.68 -36.54 0.69
CA SER A 307 -35.75 -37.54 0.51
C SER A 307 -36.90 -37.34 1.50
N PRO A 308 -38.04 -38.06 1.34
CA PRO A 308 -39.13 -38.04 2.32
C PRO A 308 -38.69 -38.40 3.74
N LEU A 309 -37.60 -39.18 3.88
CA LEU A 309 -37.08 -39.57 5.19
C LEU A 309 -36.54 -38.38 6.02
N MET A 310 -36.29 -37.22 5.40
CA MET A 310 -35.95 -36.00 6.14
C MET A 310 -37.15 -35.32 6.80
N GLU A 311 -38.40 -35.66 6.42
CA GLU A 311 -39.60 -34.92 6.85
C GLU A 311 -39.76 -34.88 8.38
N GLN A 312 -39.36 -35.94 9.09
CA GLN A 312 -39.45 -36.04 10.55
C GLN A 312 -38.62 -34.98 11.29
N MET A 313 -37.54 -34.46 10.70
CA MET A 313 -36.71 -33.43 11.34
C MET A 313 -37.11 -32.00 10.99
N LEU A 314 -37.86 -31.77 9.90
CA LEU A 314 -38.05 -30.45 9.30
C LEU A 314 -38.69 -29.44 10.25
N ASP A 315 -39.75 -29.83 10.98
CA ASP A 315 -40.45 -28.92 11.91
C ASP A 315 -39.52 -28.46 13.05
N THR A 316 -38.74 -29.38 13.62
CA THR A 316 -37.80 -29.06 14.70
C THR A 316 -36.66 -28.16 14.18
N PHE A 317 -36.22 -28.40 12.94
CA PHE A 317 -35.20 -27.57 12.32
C PHE A 317 -35.72 -26.18 11.94
N GLU A 318 -36.98 -26.05 11.50
CA GLU A 318 -37.59 -24.75 11.19
C GLU A 318 -37.71 -23.88 12.44
N GLN A 319 -38.13 -24.49 13.57
CA GLN A 319 -38.20 -23.80 14.86
C GLN A 319 -36.84 -23.26 15.31
N TYR A 320 -35.77 -23.99 15.06
CA TYR A 320 -34.41 -23.53 15.35
C TYR A 320 -33.93 -22.47 14.36
N ALA A 321 -34.08 -22.73 13.05
CA ALA A 321 -33.65 -21.83 11.99
C ALA A 321 -34.36 -20.46 12.08
N SER A 322 -35.61 -20.42 12.53
CA SER A 322 -36.38 -19.17 12.74
C SER A 322 -35.80 -18.26 13.83
N GLN A 323 -34.88 -18.76 14.66
CA GLN A 323 -34.18 -17.98 15.68
C GLN A 323 -32.90 -17.32 15.14
N ILE A 324 -32.47 -17.69 13.92
CA ILE A 324 -31.30 -17.12 13.28
C ILE A 324 -31.67 -15.82 12.57
N GLN A 325 -30.86 -14.78 12.77
CA GLN A 325 -31.01 -13.51 12.06
C GLN A 325 -30.40 -13.60 10.66
N PHE A 326 -31.22 -13.96 9.68
CA PHE A 326 -30.83 -13.95 8.27
C PHE A 326 -30.68 -12.52 7.74
N GLN A 327 -29.64 -12.29 6.96
CA GLN A 327 -29.30 -11.02 6.34
C GLN A 327 -29.41 -11.12 4.81
N ALA A 328 -29.44 -9.96 4.16
CA ALA A 328 -29.48 -9.88 2.71
C ALA A 328 -28.09 -10.22 2.11
N LEU A 329 -28.09 -10.97 1.00
CA LEU A 329 -26.85 -11.34 0.31
C LEU A 329 -26.07 -10.12 -0.19
N GLN A 330 -24.75 -10.20 -0.14
CA GLN A 330 -23.78 -9.22 -0.65
C GLN A 330 -23.08 -9.71 -1.92
N ILE A 331 -22.94 -11.03 -2.07
CA ILE A 331 -22.35 -11.70 -3.23
C ILE A 331 -23.45 -12.54 -3.90
N PRO A 332 -23.53 -12.58 -5.24
CA PRO A 332 -24.50 -13.45 -5.91
C PRO A 332 -24.28 -14.92 -5.56
N LEU A 333 -25.37 -15.66 -5.33
CA LEU A 333 -25.36 -17.07 -4.95
C LEU A 333 -26.19 -17.89 -5.95
N ILE A 334 -25.68 -19.03 -6.42
CA ILE A 334 -26.48 -19.97 -7.22
C ILE A 334 -27.26 -20.91 -6.30
N SER A 335 -28.59 -20.86 -6.39
CA SER A 335 -29.48 -21.65 -5.54
C SER A 335 -29.45 -23.13 -5.89
N ASN A 336 -29.34 -24.00 -4.89
CA ASN A 336 -29.49 -25.45 -5.10
C ASN A 336 -30.92 -25.85 -5.47
N LEU A 337 -31.93 -25.03 -5.13
CA LEU A 337 -33.33 -25.35 -5.41
C LEU A 337 -33.73 -25.14 -6.88
N THR A 338 -33.11 -24.14 -7.53
CA THR A 338 -33.52 -23.69 -8.87
C THR A 338 -32.39 -23.72 -9.90
N GLY A 339 -31.13 -23.80 -9.46
CA GLY A 339 -29.97 -23.62 -10.32
C GLY A 339 -29.84 -22.20 -10.89
N GLN A 340 -30.64 -21.24 -10.40
CA GLN A 340 -30.62 -19.84 -10.83
C GLN A 340 -29.86 -18.97 -9.84
N ILE A 341 -29.44 -17.79 -10.31
CA ILE A 341 -28.76 -16.79 -9.50
C ILE A 341 -29.74 -16.08 -8.56
N ILE A 342 -29.40 -16.06 -7.28
CA ILE A 342 -30.00 -15.21 -6.24
C ILE A 342 -29.13 -13.95 -6.17
N GLN A 343 -29.74 -12.81 -6.46
CA GLN A 343 -29.03 -11.53 -6.54
C GLN A 343 -28.75 -10.95 -5.14
N PRO A 344 -27.70 -10.11 -4.99
CA PRO A 344 -27.50 -9.34 -3.77
C PRO A 344 -28.76 -8.57 -3.37
N GLY A 345 -29.02 -8.46 -2.06
CA GLY A 345 -30.22 -7.84 -1.50
C GLY A 345 -31.35 -8.81 -1.14
N GLN A 346 -31.32 -10.07 -1.60
CA GLN A 346 -32.32 -11.09 -1.25
C GLN A 346 -31.96 -11.83 0.04
N ILE A 347 -32.96 -12.29 0.79
CA ILE A 347 -32.80 -12.98 2.09
C ILE A 347 -33.13 -14.47 1.94
N LEU A 348 -32.27 -15.34 2.46
CA LEU A 348 -32.50 -16.79 2.53
C LEU A 348 -33.09 -17.15 3.90
N ASP A 349 -34.42 -17.09 4.00
CA ASP A 349 -35.15 -17.31 5.26
C ASP A 349 -35.10 -18.77 5.76
N ALA A 350 -35.64 -19.02 6.98
CA ALA A 350 -35.70 -20.37 7.55
C ALA A 350 -36.36 -21.37 6.59
N LYS A 351 -37.44 -20.97 5.91
CA LYS A 351 -38.17 -21.80 4.94
C LYS A 351 -37.32 -22.19 3.74
N TYR A 352 -36.37 -21.35 3.33
CA TYR A 352 -35.37 -21.71 2.32
C TYR A 352 -34.58 -22.94 2.75
N TRP A 353 -34.04 -22.95 3.96
CA TRP A 353 -33.20 -24.05 4.46
C TRP A 353 -33.98 -25.35 4.70
N ILE A 354 -35.27 -25.26 5.04
CA ILE A 354 -36.16 -26.43 5.09
C ILE A 354 -36.36 -27.03 3.70
N ARG A 355 -36.67 -26.19 2.70
CA ARG A 355 -36.78 -26.65 1.31
C ARG A 355 -35.45 -27.22 0.82
N GLN A 356 -34.35 -26.55 1.12
CA GLN A 356 -33.00 -26.95 0.73
C GLN A 356 -32.61 -28.33 1.26
N THR A 357 -33.03 -28.66 2.49
CA THR A 357 -32.77 -29.95 3.13
C THR A 357 -33.57 -31.11 2.50
N ARG A 358 -34.74 -30.81 1.92
CA ARG A 358 -35.70 -31.80 1.43
C ARG A 358 -35.72 -31.96 -0.09
N LYS A 359 -35.44 -30.89 -0.85
CA LYS A 359 -35.63 -30.83 -2.30
C LYS A 359 -34.33 -31.13 -3.05
N THR A 360 -34.48 -31.50 -4.32
CA THR A 360 -33.38 -31.83 -5.23
C THR A 360 -32.36 -30.71 -5.37
N VAL A 361 -31.07 -31.06 -5.30
CA VAL A 361 -29.94 -30.18 -5.61
C VAL A 361 -29.75 -30.05 -7.14
N GLN A 362 -30.02 -28.87 -7.67
CA GLN A 362 -29.94 -28.48 -9.09
C GLN A 362 -28.53 -28.02 -9.49
N PHE A 363 -27.51 -28.84 -9.22
CA PHE A 363 -26.10 -28.45 -9.44
C PHE A 363 -25.77 -28.27 -10.94
N MET A 364 -26.18 -29.20 -11.81
CA MET A 364 -25.98 -29.10 -13.27
C MET A 364 -26.55 -27.79 -13.82
N THR A 365 -27.81 -27.50 -13.50
CA THR A 365 -28.49 -26.25 -13.89
C THR A 365 -27.74 -25.02 -13.37
N GLY A 366 -27.17 -25.10 -12.16
CA GLY A 366 -26.34 -24.05 -11.59
C GLY A 366 -25.05 -23.80 -12.37
N ILE A 367 -24.35 -24.86 -12.79
CA ILE A 367 -23.16 -24.77 -13.64
C ILE A 367 -23.52 -24.21 -15.02
N ASP A 368 -24.62 -24.65 -15.62
CA ASP A 368 -25.12 -24.12 -16.89
C ASP A 368 -25.42 -22.61 -16.80
N THR A 369 -26.00 -22.16 -15.68
CA THR A 369 -26.21 -20.74 -15.41
C THR A 369 -24.89 -19.98 -15.35
N LEU A 370 -23.85 -20.53 -14.71
CA LEU A 370 -22.53 -19.89 -14.68
C LEU A 370 -21.89 -19.79 -16.08
N PHE A 371 -21.99 -20.84 -16.91
CA PHE A 371 -21.52 -20.79 -18.29
C PHE A 371 -22.29 -19.75 -19.12
N LYS A 372 -23.63 -19.70 -19.01
CA LYS A 372 -24.46 -18.68 -19.68
C LYS A 372 -24.12 -17.26 -19.25
N GLN A 373 -23.62 -17.07 -18.03
CA GLN A 373 -23.18 -15.79 -17.49
C GLN A 373 -21.72 -15.45 -17.83
N GLY A 374 -21.02 -16.30 -18.59
CA GLY A 374 -19.65 -16.06 -19.05
C GLY A 374 -18.56 -16.34 -18.01
N TYR A 375 -18.81 -17.21 -17.03
CA TYR A 375 -17.75 -17.67 -16.12
C TYR A 375 -16.91 -18.77 -16.78
N GLU A 376 -15.60 -18.58 -16.78
CA GLU A 376 -14.61 -19.52 -17.37
C GLU A 376 -13.61 -20.03 -16.33
N LEU A 377 -13.65 -19.51 -15.10
CA LEU A 377 -12.69 -19.80 -14.03
C LEU A 377 -13.42 -20.18 -12.74
N PHE A 378 -13.16 -21.39 -12.28
CA PHE A 378 -13.86 -22.03 -11.17
C PHE A 378 -12.83 -22.50 -10.14
N LEU A 379 -13.03 -22.15 -8.87
CA LEU A 379 -12.20 -22.60 -7.75
C LEU A 379 -13.05 -23.36 -6.76
N GLU A 380 -12.76 -24.65 -6.61
CA GLU A 380 -13.41 -25.50 -5.61
C GLU A 380 -12.75 -25.33 -4.25
N ILE A 381 -13.58 -24.96 -3.28
CA ILE A 381 -13.26 -24.78 -1.88
C ILE A 381 -13.76 -26.01 -1.12
N GLY A 382 -12.82 -26.88 -0.76
CA GLY A 382 -13.11 -28.13 -0.07
C GLY A 382 -11.90 -29.05 0.00
N PRO A 383 -12.04 -30.20 0.66
CA PRO A 383 -10.95 -31.14 0.92
C PRO A 383 -10.48 -31.91 -0.32
N LYS A 384 -11.33 -32.09 -1.34
CA LYS A 384 -10.96 -32.73 -2.63
C LYS A 384 -11.90 -32.30 -3.77
N PRO A 385 -11.46 -32.38 -5.05
CA PRO A 385 -12.12 -31.74 -6.19
C PRO A 385 -13.26 -32.58 -6.80
N ILE A 386 -14.37 -32.73 -6.08
CA ILE A 386 -15.55 -33.49 -6.54
C ILE A 386 -16.38 -32.66 -7.54
N LEU A 387 -16.65 -31.40 -7.22
CA LEU A 387 -17.51 -30.52 -8.01
C LEU A 387 -16.86 -30.10 -9.33
N SER A 388 -15.54 -29.97 -9.34
CA SER A 388 -14.75 -29.71 -10.55
C SER A 388 -14.86 -30.86 -11.55
N SER A 389 -14.88 -32.10 -11.06
CA SER A 389 -15.09 -33.28 -11.91
C SER A 389 -16.51 -33.28 -12.50
N LEU A 390 -17.52 -33.02 -11.67
CA LEU A 390 -18.92 -32.97 -12.10
C LEU A 390 -19.20 -31.81 -13.08
N GLY A 391 -18.64 -30.63 -12.80
CA GLY A 391 -18.80 -29.44 -13.63
C GLY A 391 -18.20 -29.60 -15.03
N LYS A 392 -17.04 -30.28 -15.14
CA LYS A 392 -16.45 -30.63 -16.44
C LYS A 392 -17.38 -31.49 -17.30
N HIS A 393 -18.19 -32.36 -16.69
CA HIS A 393 -19.18 -33.17 -17.42
C HIS A 393 -20.41 -32.37 -17.87
N CYS A 394 -20.63 -31.16 -17.34
CA CYS A 394 -21.69 -30.26 -17.79
C CYS A 394 -21.25 -29.41 -18.99
N GLN A 395 -19.94 -29.31 -19.23
CA GLN A 395 -19.40 -28.50 -20.30
C GLN A 395 -19.58 -29.17 -21.67
N GLN A 396 -20.22 -28.47 -22.62
CA GLN A 396 -20.42 -28.98 -23.97
C GLN A 396 -19.27 -28.57 -24.92
N GLU A 397 -18.81 -27.30 -24.89
CA GLU A 397 -17.68 -26.78 -25.69
C GLU A 397 -16.99 -25.58 -24.97
N GLY A 398 -15.70 -25.32 -25.23
CA GLY A 398 -14.94 -24.14 -24.74
C GLY A 398 -13.71 -24.42 -23.87
N THR A 399 -12.90 -23.40 -23.57
CA THR A 399 -11.71 -23.51 -22.68
C THR A 399 -12.03 -22.96 -21.29
N THR A 400 -12.32 -23.84 -20.32
CA THR A 400 -12.59 -23.46 -18.92
C THR A 400 -11.47 -23.96 -18.00
N THR A 401 -11.20 -23.23 -16.93
CA THR A 401 -10.17 -23.59 -15.94
C THR A 401 -10.84 -23.97 -14.62
N TRP A 402 -10.57 -25.20 -14.16
CA TRP A 402 -11.08 -25.75 -12.92
C TRP A 402 -9.94 -25.96 -11.94
N LEU A 403 -10.00 -25.25 -10.83
CA LEU A 403 -8.99 -25.22 -9.77
C LEU A 403 -9.56 -25.77 -8.48
N SER A 404 -8.68 -26.21 -7.58
CA SER A 404 -9.06 -26.81 -6.31
C SER A 404 -8.18 -26.32 -5.18
N SER A 405 -8.78 -26.11 -4.01
CA SER A 405 -8.04 -25.74 -2.81
C SER A 405 -7.18 -26.88 -2.31
N LEU A 406 -7.78 -28.06 -2.11
CA LEU A 406 -7.09 -29.27 -1.64
C LEU A 406 -7.36 -30.44 -2.57
N THR A 407 -6.43 -31.41 -2.58
CA THR A 407 -6.59 -32.70 -3.23
C THR A 407 -6.03 -33.79 -2.31
N GLN A 408 -6.78 -34.87 -2.08
CA GLN A 408 -6.39 -35.90 -1.11
C GLN A 408 -5.06 -36.60 -1.45
N GLU A 409 -4.68 -36.64 -2.73
CA GLU A 409 -3.49 -37.32 -3.23
C GLU A 409 -2.21 -36.47 -3.14
N LYS A 410 -2.34 -35.17 -2.89
CA LYS A 410 -1.22 -34.24 -2.85
C LYS A 410 -1.14 -33.53 -1.51
N ASP A 411 0.04 -32.98 -1.27
CA ASP A 411 0.30 -32.03 -0.21
C ASP A 411 -0.66 -30.81 -0.29
N ASP A 412 -1.09 -30.30 0.88
CA ASP A 412 -2.09 -29.22 0.95
C ASP A 412 -1.54 -27.94 0.27
N TRP A 413 -0.29 -27.56 0.57
CA TRP A 413 0.36 -26.41 -0.06
C TRP A 413 0.57 -26.61 -1.56
N ASN A 414 0.90 -27.82 -2.01
CA ASN A 414 1.08 -28.08 -3.44
C ASN A 414 -0.21 -27.78 -4.22
N SER A 415 -1.35 -28.24 -3.70
CA SER A 415 -2.67 -28.02 -4.31
C SER A 415 -3.03 -26.52 -4.35
N LEU A 416 -2.85 -25.82 -3.22
CA LEU A 416 -3.14 -24.38 -3.12
C LEU A 416 -2.24 -23.54 -4.03
N LEU A 417 -0.93 -23.76 -3.98
CA LEU A 417 0.02 -22.96 -4.74
C LEU A 417 -0.06 -23.21 -6.25
N PHE A 418 -0.41 -24.43 -6.67
CA PHE A 418 -0.70 -24.70 -8.08
C PHE A 418 -1.94 -23.91 -8.55
N SER A 419 -3.02 -23.92 -7.76
CA SER A 419 -4.21 -23.13 -8.05
C SER A 419 -3.89 -21.62 -8.06
N LEU A 420 -3.12 -21.11 -7.09
CA LEU A 420 -2.70 -19.71 -7.03
C LEU A 420 -1.80 -19.33 -8.22
N SER A 421 -0.92 -20.23 -8.66
CA SER A 421 -0.09 -20.05 -9.86
C SER A 421 -0.93 -19.93 -11.12
N SER A 422 -1.97 -20.76 -11.26
CA SER A 422 -2.91 -20.66 -12.37
C SER A 422 -3.69 -19.34 -12.35
N LEU A 423 -4.21 -18.95 -11.18
CA LEU A 423 -4.89 -17.66 -10.99
C LEU A 423 -3.97 -16.48 -11.37
N TYR A 424 -2.71 -16.51 -10.91
CA TYR A 424 -1.71 -15.49 -11.22
C TYR A 424 -1.50 -15.35 -12.74
N VAL A 425 -1.25 -16.45 -13.44
CA VAL A 425 -0.98 -16.44 -14.88
C VAL A 425 -2.21 -15.99 -15.68
N GLN A 426 -3.42 -16.32 -15.20
CA GLN A 426 -4.68 -15.87 -15.80
C GLN A 426 -5.02 -14.40 -15.50
N GLY A 427 -4.20 -13.69 -14.73
CA GLY A 427 -4.38 -12.26 -14.47
C GLY A 427 -5.16 -11.92 -13.19
N ALA A 428 -5.37 -12.87 -12.28
CA ALA A 428 -5.92 -12.57 -10.96
C ALA A 428 -5.01 -11.58 -10.20
N ASP A 429 -5.64 -10.73 -9.39
CA ASP A 429 -4.98 -9.72 -8.57
C ASP A 429 -4.61 -10.36 -7.21
N ILE A 430 -3.34 -10.67 -7.02
CA ILE A 430 -2.85 -11.37 -5.82
C ILE A 430 -2.23 -10.36 -4.87
N ASN A 431 -2.69 -10.37 -3.62
CA ASN A 431 -2.05 -9.68 -2.52
C ASN A 431 -0.85 -10.50 -2.00
N TRP A 432 0.31 -10.33 -2.62
CA TRP A 432 1.53 -11.05 -2.21
C TRP A 432 2.01 -10.71 -0.80
N MET A 433 1.72 -9.50 -0.29
CA MET A 433 1.99 -9.16 1.10
C MET A 433 1.10 -9.97 2.06
N GLY A 434 -0.18 -10.17 1.71
CA GLY A 434 -1.09 -11.03 2.47
C GLY A 434 -0.77 -12.53 2.34
N PHE A 435 -0.12 -12.95 1.25
CA PHE A 435 0.36 -14.32 1.07
C PHE A 435 1.51 -14.68 2.02
N ASP A 436 2.37 -13.71 2.36
CA ASP A 436 3.47 -13.88 3.31
C ASP A 436 3.15 -13.31 4.71
N GLU A 437 1.90 -12.90 4.95
CA GLU A 437 1.46 -12.42 6.26
C GLU A 437 1.54 -13.56 7.30
N GLY A 438 2.19 -13.28 8.43
CA GLY A 438 2.43 -14.26 9.49
C GLY A 438 3.76 -15.02 9.37
N TYR A 439 4.55 -14.78 8.32
CA TYR A 439 5.91 -15.32 8.18
C TYR A 439 6.96 -14.21 8.25
N LEU A 440 8.14 -14.53 8.77
CA LEU A 440 9.28 -13.61 8.76
C LEU A 440 9.95 -13.65 7.38
N ARG A 441 10.03 -12.49 6.71
CA ARG A 441 10.64 -12.36 5.38
C ARG A 441 11.62 -11.21 5.31
N ARG A 442 12.69 -11.38 4.53
CA ARG A 442 13.66 -10.34 4.19
C ARG A 442 13.56 -9.97 2.72
N VAL A 443 13.88 -8.72 2.42
CA VAL A 443 13.94 -8.23 1.05
C VAL A 443 15.36 -8.37 0.51
N LEU A 444 15.50 -9.01 -0.64
CA LEU A 444 16.75 -9.30 -1.31
C LEU A 444 16.92 -8.49 -2.61
N SER A 445 18.16 -8.27 -3.00
CA SER A 445 18.50 -7.73 -4.32
C SER A 445 18.50 -8.87 -5.34
N LEU A 446 17.42 -9.00 -6.10
CA LEU A 446 17.28 -10.02 -7.16
C LEU A 446 17.60 -9.48 -8.55
N PRO A 447 17.81 -10.34 -9.57
CA PRO A 447 18.03 -9.90 -10.95
C PRO A 447 17.03 -8.86 -11.45
N THR A 448 17.52 -7.93 -12.27
CA THR A 448 16.74 -6.81 -12.82
C THR A 448 16.10 -7.18 -14.16
N TYR A 449 15.12 -6.37 -14.58
CA TYR A 449 14.39 -6.58 -15.83
C TYR A 449 15.31 -6.57 -17.07
N PRO A 450 15.22 -7.57 -17.98
CA PRO A 450 15.97 -7.60 -19.23
C PRO A 450 15.30 -6.73 -20.30
N PHE A 451 15.65 -5.43 -20.32
CA PHE A 451 15.17 -4.52 -21.36
C PHE A 451 15.52 -5.05 -22.76
N GLN A 452 14.49 -5.22 -23.59
CA GLN A 452 14.59 -5.60 -25.00
C GLN A 452 14.97 -4.36 -25.81
N ARG A 453 16.25 -4.00 -25.74
CA ARG A 453 16.78 -2.75 -26.29
C ARG A 453 16.68 -2.77 -27.81
N LYS A 454 16.16 -1.68 -28.36
CA LYS A 454 16.28 -1.32 -29.77
C LYS A 454 16.98 0.03 -29.82
N SER A 455 17.78 0.26 -30.86
CA SER A 455 18.38 1.56 -31.08
C SER A 455 17.28 2.54 -31.50
N TYR A 456 17.11 3.62 -30.75
CA TYR A 456 16.26 4.75 -31.11
C TYR A 456 17.16 5.99 -31.11
N TRP A 457 17.46 6.49 -32.30
CA TRP A 457 18.32 7.67 -32.50
C TRP A 457 17.66 8.60 -33.50
N PHE A 458 17.74 9.91 -33.29
CA PHE A 458 17.31 10.91 -34.27
C PHE A 458 18.49 11.19 -35.21
N GLU A 459 18.33 10.95 -36.52
CA GLU A 459 19.34 11.37 -37.50
C GLU A 459 19.32 12.91 -37.61
N ASN A 460 20.50 13.53 -37.52
CA ASN A 460 20.71 14.97 -37.34
C ASN A 460 19.90 15.86 -38.30
N PHE A 461 19.23 16.88 -37.74
CA PHE A 461 18.83 18.06 -38.51
C PHE A 461 20.09 18.85 -38.91
N PRO A 462 20.27 19.23 -40.19
CA PRO A 462 21.42 20.02 -40.60
C PRO A 462 21.37 21.40 -39.94
N LEU A 463 22.36 21.66 -39.08
CA LEU A 463 22.64 23.00 -38.58
C LEU A 463 23.09 23.87 -39.77
N ASN A 464 22.22 24.78 -40.21
CA ASN A 464 22.56 25.80 -41.18
C ASN A 464 23.75 26.62 -40.64
N GLY A 465 24.89 26.49 -41.33
CA GLY A 465 26.14 27.13 -40.96
C GLY A 465 26.06 28.65 -41.01
N ASN A 466 26.27 29.29 -39.87
CA ASN A 466 26.75 30.67 -39.85
C ASN A 466 28.28 30.65 -39.85
N LYS A 467 28.84 31.03 -41.00
CA LYS A 467 30.24 31.40 -41.19
C LYS A 467 30.63 32.48 -40.19
N LEU A 468 31.65 32.21 -39.39
CA LEU A 468 32.55 33.25 -38.89
C LEU A 468 33.99 32.81 -39.16
N ASN A 469 34.63 33.59 -40.03
CA ASN A 469 36.02 33.48 -40.43
C ASN A 469 36.96 33.72 -39.24
N SER A 470 38.03 32.92 -39.17
CA SER A 470 39.37 33.46 -38.91
C SER A 470 40.42 32.45 -39.36
N ASN A 471 40.95 32.68 -40.56
CA ASN A 471 42.27 32.19 -40.97
C ASN A 471 43.34 33.17 -40.48
N GLN A 472 44.53 32.62 -40.21
CA GLN A 472 45.87 33.20 -39.98
C GLN A 472 46.41 32.76 -38.60
N ASP A 473 47.63 32.24 -38.43
CA ASP A 473 48.77 32.13 -39.34
C ASP A 473 49.78 31.08 -38.80
N LYS A 474 50.51 30.51 -39.76
CA LYS A 474 51.83 29.83 -39.80
C LYS A 474 52.69 29.57 -38.54
N SER A 475 53.36 28.41 -38.63
CA SER A 475 54.84 28.17 -38.62
C SER A 475 55.23 27.08 -37.62
N GLU A 476 55.75 25.93 -38.06
CA GLU A 476 57.15 25.58 -38.42
C GLU A 476 57.86 24.73 -37.35
N ASN A 477 58.28 23.54 -37.79
CA ASN A 477 59.57 22.89 -37.56
C ASN A 477 60.06 22.47 -36.15
N ASN A 478 60.03 21.14 -35.96
CA ASN A 478 61.20 20.24 -35.87
C ASN A 478 62.02 20.09 -34.56
N LYS A 479 62.21 18.80 -34.24
CA LYS A 479 63.42 18.12 -33.71
C LYS A 479 63.56 17.83 -32.20
N SER A 480 63.57 16.50 -31.99
CA SER A 480 64.60 15.70 -31.30
C SER A 480 64.45 15.44 -29.80
N ARG A 481 64.18 14.17 -29.43
CA ARG A 481 65.19 13.20 -28.97
C ARG A 481 64.55 11.83 -28.67
N GLU A 482 64.95 10.82 -29.43
CA GLU A 482 64.87 9.40 -29.05
C GLU A 482 66.25 8.92 -28.59
N LYS A 483 66.27 8.13 -27.51
CA LYS A 483 67.22 7.09 -27.05
C LYS A 483 67.01 6.95 -25.53
N GLU A 484 66.67 5.80 -24.92
CA GLU A 484 67.12 4.42 -25.15
C GLU A 484 66.05 3.38 -24.74
N ASN A 485 66.13 2.21 -25.38
CA ASN A 485 65.35 1.00 -25.14
C ASN A 485 65.82 0.24 -23.88
N GLN A 486 64.90 -0.40 -23.14
CA GLN A 486 64.80 -1.87 -23.01
C GLN A 486 63.70 -2.30 -22.00
N PHE A 487 62.80 -3.15 -22.50
CA PHE A 487 61.89 -4.11 -21.85
C PHE A 487 61.54 -3.98 -20.36
N GLU A 488 60.24 -3.78 -20.08
CA GLU A 488 59.45 -4.72 -19.28
C GLU A 488 57.94 -4.49 -19.45
N MET A 489 57.18 -5.57 -19.57
CA MET A 489 55.72 -5.57 -19.56
C MET A 489 55.20 -5.02 -18.23
N THR A 490 54.50 -3.88 -18.25
CA THR A 490 53.44 -3.56 -17.28
C THR A 490 52.40 -2.64 -17.94
N ALA A 491 51.13 -3.02 -17.84
CA ALA A 491 50.01 -2.23 -18.37
C ALA A 491 49.85 -0.90 -17.59
N PRO A 492 49.57 0.25 -18.23
CA PRO A 492 49.13 1.43 -17.52
C PRO A 492 47.64 1.31 -17.19
N SER A 493 47.34 1.36 -15.90
CA SER A 493 46.00 1.37 -15.32
C SER A 493 45.25 2.68 -15.64
N THR A 494 44.13 2.59 -16.34
CA THR A 494 43.18 3.68 -16.59
C THR A 494 42.24 3.92 -15.40
N ARG A 495 42.77 4.10 -14.18
CA ARG A 495 41.92 4.44 -13.01
C ARG A 495 41.92 5.96 -12.78
N ILE A 496 40.74 6.56 -12.60
CA ILE A 496 40.61 7.98 -12.25
C ILE A 496 41.28 8.25 -10.90
N PRO A 497 42.14 9.28 -10.77
CA PRO A 497 42.76 9.60 -9.49
C PRO A 497 41.69 9.84 -8.42
N ARG A 498 41.81 9.14 -7.28
CA ARG A 498 40.95 9.29 -6.10
C ARG A 498 40.75 10.77 -5.71
N ASP A 499 41.76 11.60 -5.93
CA ASP A 499 41.73 13.05 -5.65
C ASP A 499 40.66 13.81 -6.44
N LYS A 500 40.31 13.37 -7.67
CA LYS A 500 39.20 13.96 -8.44
C LYS A 500 37.84 13.57 -7.88
N ILE A 501 37.68 12.33 -7.41
CA ILE A 501 36.45 11.84 -6.77
C ILE A 501 36.25 12.57 -5.44
N LEU A 502 37.31 12.74 -4.66
CA LEU A 502 37.31 13.54 -3.43
C LEU A 502 36.83 14.97 -3.68
N PHE A 503 37.36 15.66 -4.69
CA PHE A 503 36.97 17.03 -5.02
C PHE A 503 35.48 17.14 -5.41
N GLN A 504 34.97 16.18 -6.18
CA GLN A 504 33.56 16.14 -6.58
C GLN A 504 32.62 15.84 -5.41
N LEU A 505 32.94 14.85 -4.58
CA LEU A 505 32.14 14.52 -3.39
C LEU A 505 32.13 15.68 -2.40
N ARG A 506 33.27 16.35 -2.21
CA ARG A 506 33.37 17.56 -1.39
C ARG A 506 32.46 18.68 -1.89
N SER A 507 32.45 18.93 -3.21
CA SER A 507 31.58 19.92 -3.84
C SER A 507 30.10 19.57 -3.73
N LEU A 508 29.75 18.29 -3.90
CA LEU A 508 28.37 17.79 -3.79
C LEU A 508 27.83 17.93 -2.36
N VAL A 509 28.63 17.56 -1.37
CA VAL A 509 28.28 17.68 0.05
C VAL A 509 28.20 19.14 0.47
N ALA A 510 29.11 19.99 0.00
CA ALA A 510 29.06 21.44 0.21
C ALA A 510 27.78 22.08 -0.33
N ASN A 511 27.35 21.68 -1.53
CA ASN A 511 26.10 22.16 -2.12
C ASN A 511 24.86 21.73 -1.31
N LEU A 512 24.84 20.49 -0.81
CA LEU A 512 23.74 19.98 0.01
C LEU A 512 23.67 20.64 1.39
N LEU A 513 24.83 20.94 1.97
CA LEU A 513 24.96 21.61 3.27
C LEU A 513 24.91 23.15 3.16
N LYS A 514 24.95 23.69 1.93
CA LYS A 514 25.07 25.12 1.63
C LYS A 514 26.28 25.79 2.31
N THR A 515 27.43 25.12 2.30
CA THR A 515 28.71 25.65 2.83
C THR A 515 29.72 25.83 1.70
N ASP A 516 30.84 26.50 1.97
CA ASP A 516 31.98 26.50 1.05
C ASP A 516 32.62 25.08 1.00
N PRO A 517 32.96 24.55 -0.19
CA PRO A 517 33.69 23.28 -0.32
C PRO A 517 34.93 23.19 0.56
N ASP A 518 35.63 24.30 0.82
CA ASP A 518 36.84 24.30 1.65
C ASP A 518 36.59 24.15 3.16
N GLU A 519 35.34 24.35 3.60
CA GLU A 519 34.92 24.14 5.00
C GLU A 519 34.44 22.70 5.27
N VAL A 520 34.24 21.89 4.22
CA VAL A 520 33.81 20.50 4.35
C VAL A 520 35.01 19.60 4.68
N GLY A 521 35.01 19.04 5.90
CA GLY A 521 36.08 18.16 6.39
C GLY A 521 36.06 16.77 5.74
N LEU A 522 37.16 16.35 5.13
CA LEU A 522 37.23 15.08 4.37
C LEU A 522 37.03 13.83 5.25
N SER A 523 37.50 13.87 6.50
CA SER A 523 37.40 12.77 7.46
C SER A 523 36.27 12.95 8.49
N THR A 524 35.54 14.07 8.42
CA THR A 524 34.41 14.36 9.31
C THR A 524 33.23 13.49 8.89
N TYR A 525 32.49 12.93 9.86
CA TYR A 525 31.38 12.05 9.53
C TYR A 525 30.26 12.86 8.86
N PHE A 526 29.54 12.30 7.87
CA PHE A 526 28.43 12.99 7.20
C PHE A 526 27.37 13.52 8.18
N LEU A 527 27.17 12.79 9.28
CA LEU A 527 26.29 13.18 10.39
C LEU A 527 26.87 14.28 11.29
N GLU A 528 28.19 14.41 11.36
CA GLU A 528 28.91 15.49 12.06
C GLU A 528 28.99 16.78 11.24
N MET A 529 28.56 16.75 9.98
CA MET A 529 28.45 17.95 9.14
C MET A 529 27.08 18.64 9.23
N GLY A 530 26.10 18.06 9.94
CA GLY A 530 24.78 18.67 10.16
C GLY A 530 23.76 18.42 9.05
N ALA A 531 23.99 17.45 8.17
CA ALA A 531 23.01 17.06 7.16
C ALA A 531 21.81 16.36 7.82
N ASP A 532 20.59 16.78 7.49
CA ASP A 532 19.38 16.11 7.96
C ASP A 532 19.10 14.80 7.19
N SER A 533 18.21 13.95 7.72
CA SER A 533 17.90 12.65 7.11
C SER A 533 17.31 12.74 5.69
N ILE A 534 16.88 13.92 5.23
CA ILE A 534 16.38 14.12 3.85
C ILE A 534 17.56 14.51 2.96
N ALA A 535 18.39 15.48 3.39
CA ALA A 535 19.60 15.91 2.69
C ALA A 535 20.60 14.75 2.50
N LEU A 536 20.70 13.84 3.47
CA LEU A 536 21.54 12.64 3.37
C LEU A 536 20.99 11.64 2.35
N MET A 537 19.66 11.54 2.22
CA MET A 537 19.05 10.70 1.18
C MET A 537 19.20 11.32 -0.20
N ASP A 538 19.14 12.65 -0.30
CA ASP A 538 19.43 13.36 -1.54
C ASP A 538 20.92 13.24 -1.91
N ALA A 539 21.83 13.26 -0.93
CA ALA A 539 23.26 12.99 -1.13
C ALA A 539 23.48 11.59 -1.71
N VAL A 540 22.92 10.57 -1.04
CA VAL A 540 23.01 9.18 -1.50
C VAL A 540 22.46 9.07 -2.91
N ARG A 541 21.27 9.59 -3.21
CA ARG A 541 20.71 9.55 -4.57
C ARG A 541 21.57 10.30 -5.59
N ALA A 542 22.11 11.47 -5.25
CA ALA A 542 22.98 12.22 -6.15
C ALA A 542 24.28 11.46 -6.46
N ILE A 543 24.84 10.77 -5.46
CA ILE A 543 26.01 9.89 -5.60
C ILE A 543 25.66 8.66 -6.45
N GLU A 544 24.54 8.00 -6.17
CA GLU A 544 24.05 6.84 -6.94
C GLU A 544 23.83 7.21 -8.42
N ASN A 545 23.26 8.39 -8.68
CA ASN A 545 23.02 8.90 -10.03
C ASN A 545 24.31 9.29 -10.77
N THR A 546 25.32 9.80 -10.04
CA THR A 546 26.59 10.27 -10.65
C THR A 546 27.54 9.12 -10.96
N TYR A 547 27.63 8.12 -10.07
CA TYR A 547 28.61 7.03 -10.18
C TYR A 547 28.01 5.66 -10.50
N GLY A 548 26.68 5.53 -10.54
CA GLY A 548 25.98 4.38 -11.12
C GLY A 548 25.88 3.12 -10.24
N PHE A 549 26.17 3.20 -8.95
CA PHE A 549 26.02 2.09 -8.00
C PHE A 549 25.21 2.52 -6.77
N LYS A 550 24.48 1.55 -6.17
CA LYS A 550 23.61 1.80 -5.02
C LYS A 550 24.36 1.74 -3.70
N ILE A 551 24.07 2.67 -2.80
CA ILE A 551 24.62 2.69 -1.44
C ILE A 551 23.45 2.57 -0.46
N THR A 552 23.41 1.48 0.32
CA THR A 552 22.35 1.34 1.33
C THR A 552 22.54 2.36 2.46
N ILE A 553 21.45 2.73 3.13
CA ILE A 553 21.47 3.64 4.29
C ILE A 553 22.44 3.15 5.36
N ARG A 554 22.43 1.84 5.61
CA ARG A 554 23.33 1.19 6.56
C ARG A 554 24.79 1.32 6.12
N GLN A 555 25.10 1.00 4.87
CA GLN A 555 26.45 1.17 4.31
C GLN A 555 26.91 2.61 4.35
N PHE A 556 26.03 3.57 4.03
CA PHE A 556 26.36 4.99 4.05
C PHE A 556 26.69 5.50 5.45
N PHE A 557 26.00 5.03 6.50
CA PHE A 557 26.21 5.51 7.88
C PHE A 557 27.20 4.70 8.71
N GLU A 558 27.33 3.39 8.46
CA GLU A 558 28.20 2.49 9.23
C GLU A 558 29.54 2.25 8.52
N GLU A 559 29.52 2.04 7.20
CA GLU A 559 30.70 1.58 6.45
C GLU A 559 31.41 2.71 5.69
N LEU A 560 30.66 3.75 5.29
CA LEU A 560 31.14 4.89 4.50
C LEU A 560 30.89 6.23 5.20
N PRO A 561 31.31 6.38 6.48
CA PRO A 561 30.82 7.45 7.33
C PRO A 561 31.25 8.86 6.92
N ASN A 562 32.25 9.03 6.05
CA ASN A 562 32.81 10.33 5.68
C ASN A 562 33.21 10.39 4.19
N ILE A 563 33.55 11.58 3.70
CA ILE A 563 33.90 11.81 2.28
C ILE A 563 35.12 10.98 1.88
N ASP A 564 36.08 10.78 2.77
CA ASP A 564 37.30 10.04 2.50
C ASP A 564 37.05 8.52 2.31
N THR A 565 36.28 7.91 3.23
CA THR A 565 35.85 6.51 3.15
C THR A 565 34.92 6.27 1.96
N LEU A 566 33.99 7.20 1.72
CA LEU A 566 33.14 7.18 0.54
C LEU A 566 33.98 7.26 -0.75
N ALA A 567 34.87 8.25 -0.89
CA ALA A 567 35.72 8.40 -2.07
C ALA A 567 36.59 7.17 -2.33
N THR A 568 37.10 6.53 -1.27
CA THR A 568 37.83 5.25 -1.36
C THR A 568 36.94 4.14 -1.89
N TYR A 569 35.72 4.01 -1.35
CA TYR A 569 34.75 3.02 -1.81
C TYR A 569 34.34 3.26 -3.26
N ILE A 570 34.08 4.50 -3.65
CA ILE A 570 33.80 4.88 -5.05
C ILE A 570 34.98 4.51 -5.95
N TYR A 571 36.21 4.89 -5.58
CA TYR A 571 37.43 4.57 -6.35
C TYR A 571 37.67 3.06 -6.49
N GLN A 572 37.38 2.28 -5.45
CA GLN A 572 37.55 0.82 -5.46
C GLN A 572 36.49 0.10 -6.29
N ASN A 573 35.26 0.61 -6.31
CA ASN A 573 34.10 -0.01 -6.97
C ASN A 573 33.77 0.59 -8.35
N LEU A 574 34.47 1.65 -8.76
CA LEU A 574 34.43 2.17 -10.14
C LEU A 574 35.14 1.21 -11.10
N SER A 575 34.46 0.88 -12.22
CA SER A 575 35.05 0.07 -13.29
C SER A 575 36.25 0.79 -13.94
N PRO A 576 37.29 0.05 -14.40
CA PRO A 576 38.51 0.62 -14.99
C PRO A 576 38.32 1.42 -16.29
N GLU A 577 37.11 1.39 -16.87
CA GLU A 577 36.76 2.08 -18.12
C GLU A 577 35.91 3.34 -17.90
N TRP A 578 35.55 3.68 -16.65
CA TRP A 578 34.73 4.86 -16.37
C TRP A 578 35.51 6.14 -16.69
N THR A 579 35.15 6.87 -17.75
CA THR A 579 35.72 8.18 -18.07
C THR A 579 34.66 9.28 -18.04
N LEU A 580 35.05 10.46 -17.55
CA LEU A 580 34.18 11.65 -17.51
C LEU A 580 33.66 12.10 -18.90
N ALA A 581 34.24 11.57 -19.98
CA ALA A 581 33.91 11.92 -21.36
C ALA A 581 32.66 11.19 -21.92
N ASP A 582 32.17 10.12 -21.28
CA ASP A 582 30.98 9.37 -21.75
C ASP A 582 29.65 10.14 -21.65
N SER A 583 29.71 11.41 -21.23
CA SER A 583 28.56 12.33 -21.25
C SER A 583 28.50 13.24 -22.48
N GLN A 584 29.51 13.21 -23.37
CA GLN A 584 29.55 14.06 -24.58
C GLN A 584 30.22 13.34 -25.78
N GLN A 585 29.47 13.21 -26.89
CA GLN A 585 29.88 12.86 -28.27
C GLN A 585 29.82 11.39 -28.73
N VAL A 586 28.92 11.11 -29.68
CA VAL A 586 29.17 10.20 -30.82
C VAL A 586 28.49 10.75 -32.10
N GLU A 587 29.27 11.41 -32.96
CA GLU A 587 29.21 11.31 -34.45
C GLU A 587 30.19 10.18 -34.85
N SER A 588 30.14 9.42 -35.96
CA SER A 588 29.34 9.36 -37.19
C SER A 588 29.84 8.14 -38.02
N GLU A 589 28.97 7.60 -38.91
CA GLU A 589 29.25 6.79 -40.15
C GLU A 589 29.65 5.28 -40.06
N PRO A 590 29.49 4.43 -41.13
CA PRO A 590 29.10 4.71 -42.53
C PRO A 590 28.02 3.79 -43.18
N GLU A 591 27.63 4.21 -44.39
CA GLU A 591 26.72 3.64 -45.39
C GLU A 591 26.85 2.12 -45.67
N ARG A 592 25.70 1.45 -45.93
CA ARG A 592 25.59 0.34 -46.91
C ARG A 592 24.19 0.26 -47.55
N THR A 593 24.16 0.73 -48.79
CA THR A 593 23.38 0.34 -49.99
C THR A 593 22.05 -0.42 -49.86
N VAL A 594 21.02 0.21 -50.40
CA VAL A 594 19.65 -0.26 -50.67
C VAL A 594 19.61 -1.22 -51.88
N GLN A 595 18.80 -2.28 -51.79
CA GLN A 595 18.10 -2.85 -52.95
C GLN A 595 16.59 -2.91 -52.68
N GLN A 596 15.85 -2.43 -53.67
CA GLN A 596 14.40 -2.18 -53.69
C GLN A 596 13.57 -3.46 -53.84
N GLN A 597 12.36 -3.45 -53.27
CA GLN A 597 11.16 -3.90 -53.98
C GLN A 597 9.90 -3.17 -53.47
N THR A 598 9.00 -2.92 -54.42
CA THR A 598 7.98 -1.86 -54.54
C THR A 598 6.68 -2.06 -53.74
N GLN A 599 6.10 -0.96 -53.25
CA GLN A 599 4.70 -0.82 -52.80
C GLN A 599 3.86 -0.03 -53.84
N PRO A 600 2.55 -0.28 -53.96
CA PRO A 600 1.61 0.67 -54.55
C PRO A 600 0.74 1.39 -53.50
N THR A 601 0.52 2.67 -53.79
CA THR A 601 -0.22 3.71 -53.04
C THR A 601 -1.69 3.77 -53.49
N ILE A 602 -2.65 4.08 -52.60
CA ILE A 602 -3.97 4.61 -53.01
C ILE A 602 -4.39 5.77 -52.09
N ALA A 603 -4.91 6.81 -52.74
CA ALA A 603 -5.28 8.13 -52.25
C ALA A 603 -6.71 8.24 -51.69
N VAL A 604 -6.94 9.29 -50.89
CA VAL A 604 -8.21 9.65 -50.25
C VAL A 604 -8.96 10.71 -51.08
N THR A 605 -10.28 10.60 -51.19
CA THR A 605 -11.17 11.66 -51.70
C THR A 605 -12.39 11.86 -50.79
N PHE A 606 -12.77 13.12 -50.57
CA PHE A 606 -13.89 13.58 -49.74
C PHE A 606 -15.17 13.81 -50.56
N ALA A 607 -16.35 13.61 -49.97
CA ALA A 607 -17.64 14.05 -50.52
C ALA A 607 -18.54 14.76 -49.48
N LYS A 608 -19.28 15.78 -49.97
CA LYS A 608 -20.14 16.76 -49.27
C LYS A 608 -21.61 16.28 -49.07
N PRO A 609 -22.41 16.93 -48.19
CA PRO A 609 -23.75 16.49 -47.78
C PRO A 609 -24.90 17.09 -48.62
N PRO A 610 -26.14 16.51 -48.61
CA PRO A 610 -27.29 17.14 -49.25
C PRO A 610 -28.36 17.71 -48.28
N THR A 611 -29.08 18.71 -48.81
CA THR A 611 -30.14 19.56 -48.25
C THR A 611 -31.57 19.10 -48.62
N SER A 612 -32.57 19.74 -48.00
CA SER A 612 -33.99 19.39 -47.74
C SER A 612 -35.07 19.71 -48.80
N SER A 613 -36.31 19.19 -48.56
CA SER A 613 -37.70 19.75 -48.77
C SER A 613 -38.66 18.86 -49.59
N THR A 614 -40.02 18.72 -49.45
CA THR A 614 -41.13 19.06 -48.51
C THR A 614 -42.47 18.42 -49.03
N GLN A 615 -43.53 18.35 -48.18
CA GLN A 615 -45.00 18.11 -48.40
C GLN A 615 -45.56 16.73 -47.93
N ASP A 616 -46.72 16.54 -47.26
CA ASP A 616 -47.62 17.29 -46.35
C ASP A 616 -48.68 16.28 -45.76
N ILE A 617 -48.97 16.38 -44.44
CA ILE A 617 -50.25 16.22 -43.67
C ILE A 617 -51.06 14.88 -43.79
N GLU A 618 -51.40 14.08 -42.74
CA GLU A 618 -52.27 14.35 -41.57
C GLU A 618 -52.33 13.20 -40.49
N LYS A 619 -52.50 13.55 -39.20
CA LYS A 619 -53.06 12.84 -38.00
C LYS A 619 -52.35 11.64 -37.30
N GLY A 620 -52.08 11.82 -36.00
CA GLY A 620 -52.02 10.76 -34.97
C GLY A 620 -50.88 10.92 -33.95
N GLU A 621 -51.21 10.98 -32.67
CA GLU A 621 -50.33 11.35 -31.54
C GLU A 621 -49.18 10.38 -31.18
N THR A 622 -48.10 10.99 -30.66
CA THR A 622 -47.07 10.53 -29.68
C THR A 622 -45.83 9.72 -30.09
N THR A 623 -44.68 10.25 -29.60
CA THR A 623 -43.29 9.77 -29.54
C THR A 623 -42.47 9.74 -30.84
N SER A 624 -41.59 10.74 -30.99
CA SER A 624 -40.62 10.85 -32.10
C SER A 624 -39.25 10.33 -31.67
N GLU A 625 -38.79 9.23 -32.28
CA GLU A 625 -37.38 8.82 -32.29
C GLU A 625 -36.53 9.90 -32.98
N THR A 626 -35.31 10.11 -32.49
CA THR A 626 -34.41 11.15 -33.02
C THR A 626 -33.58 10.62 -34.20
N THR A 627 -33.20 11.50 -35.13
CA THR A 627 -32.41 11.21 -36.33
C THR A 627 -31.09 10.45 -36.05
N LEU A 628 -30.59 10.50 -34.81
CA LEU A 628 -29.40 9.78 -34.35
C LEU A 628 -29.63 8.26 -34.23
N GLU A 629 -30.80 7.80 -33.78
CA GLU A 629 -31.13 6.37 -33.65
C GLU A 629 -31.21 5.69 -35.02
N ARG A 630 -31.74 6.38 -36.03
CA ARG A 630 -31.82 5.86 -37.41
C ARG A 630 -30.43 5.70 -38.06
N ILE A 631 -29.48 6.60 -37.76
CA ILE A 631 -28.11 6.54 -38.28
C ILE A 631 -27.30 5.43 -37.59
N MET A 632 -27.48 5.22 -36.29
CA MET A 632 -26.81 4.13 -35.56
C MET A 632 -27.29 2.75 -36.03
N ARG A 633 -28.58 2.60 -36.35
CA ARG A 633 -29.13 1.34 -36.86
C ARG A 633 -28.59 0.99 -38.26
N GLN A 634 -28.44 1.98 -39.14
CA GLN A 634 -27.83 1.77 -40.46
C GLN A 634 -26.33 1.44 -40.38
N GLN A 635 -25.59 1.95 -39.39
CA GLN A 635 -24.18 1.56 -39.19
C GLN A 635 -24.02 0.13 -38.67
N LEU A 636 -24.94 -0.34 -37.82
CA LEU A 636 -24.92 -1.72 -37.30
C LEU A 636 -25.21 -2.77 -38.38
N GLU A 637 -26.07 -2.47 -39.36
CA GLU A 637 -26.34 -3.38 -40.49
C GLU A 637 -25.15 -3.53 -41.45
N VAL A 638 -24.40 -2.46 -41.70
CA VAL A 638 -23.19 -2.51 -42.55
C VAL A 638 -22.07 -3.30 -41.87
N ILE A 639 -21.94 -3.18 -40.53
CA ILE A 639 -20.94 -3.95 -39.76
C ILE A 639 -21.31 -5.44 -39.71
N SER A 640 -22.60 -5.79 -39.59
CA SER A 640 -23.02 -7.20 -39.56
C SER A 640 -22.79 -7.90 -40.90
N GLN A 641 -22.99 -7.20 -42.03
CA GLN A 641 -22.72 -7.76 -43.35
C GLN A 641 -21.22 -7.99 -43.58
N SER A 642 -20.36 -7.08 -43.11
CA SER A 642 -18.90 -7.23 -43.24
C SER A 642 -18.32 -8.41 -42.43
N MET A 643 -18.85 -8.70 -41.23
CA MET A 643 -18.40 -9.85 -40.44
C MET A 643 -18.82 -11.21 -41.04
N SER A 644 -19.97 -11.28 -41.70
CA SER A 644 -20.42 -12.53 -42.34
C SER A 644 -19.50 -13.01 -43.47
N GLN A 645 -18.86 -12.08 -44.20
CA GLN A 645 -17.89 -12.41 -45.25
C GLN A 645 -16.55 -12.91 -44.69
N VAL A 646 -16.10 -12.37 -43.55
CA VAL A 646 -14.83 -12.78 -42.92
C VAL A 646 -14.94 -14.16 -42.28
N VAL A 647 -16.09 -14.49 -41.67
CA VAL A 647 -16.34 -15.82 -41.09
C VAL A 647 -16.44 -16.90 -42.17
N SER A 648 -17.00 -16.56 -43.33
CA SER A 648 -17.08 -17.48 -44.47
C SER A 648 -15.69 -17.84 -45.03
N GLN A 649 -14.75 -16.88 -45.05
CA GLN A 649 -13.37 -17.09 -45.50
C GLN A 649 -12.52 -17.90 -44.49
N GLN A 650 -12.85 -17.88 -43.20
CA GLN A 650 -12.12 -18.63 -42.17
C GLN A 650 -12.56 -20.10 -42.06
N LEU A 651 -13.82 -20.41 -42.39
CA LEU A 651 -14.31 -21.80 -42.36
C LEU A 651 -13.71 -22.68 -43.47
N GLU A 652 -13.38 -22.09 -44.61
CA GLU A 652 -12.68 -22.76 -45.73
C GLU A 652 -11.24 -23.16 -45.37
N PHE A 653 -10.63 -22.52 -44.37
CA PHE A 653 -9.24 -22.75 -43.97
C PHE A 653 -9.10 -23.91 -42.96
N LEU A 654 -10.11 -24.16 -42.13
CA LEU A 654 -10.05 -25.12 -41.02
C LEU A 654 -10.42 -26.56 -41.41
N GLN A 655 -11.11 -26.79 -42.54
CA GLN A 655 -11.42 -28.14 -43.01
C GLN A 655 -10.21 -28.90 -43.58
N ASN A 656 -9.08 -28.22 -43.85
CA ASN A 656 -7.95 -28.82 -44.58
C ASN A 656 -6.89 -29.53 -43.72
N ASN A 657 -6.91 -29.49 -42.38
CA ASN A 657 -5.75 -29.90 -41.55
C ASN A 657 -6.03 -30.82 -40.35
N GLY A 658 -6.97 -31.78 -40.45
CA GLY A 658 -7.38 -32.64 -39.31
C GLY A 658 -6.28 -33.51 -38.66
N LEU A 659 -6.46 -33.89 -37.38
CA LEU A 659 -6.01 -35.15 -36.74
C LEU A 659 -6.46 -35.31 -35.24
N SER A 660 -6.56 -36.57 -34.80
CA SER A 660 -7.33 -37.13 -33.66
C SER A 660 -6.45 -37.81 -32.57
N THR A 661 -7.03 -38.11 -31.38
CA THR A 661 -6.42 -38.63 -30.13
C THR A 661 -6.70 -40.12 -29.84
N THR A 662 -5.86 -40.82 -29.02
CA THR A 662 -6.24 -41.87 -28.02
C THR A 662 -5.08 -42.52 -27.21
N HIS A 663 -5.40 -43.01 -25.98
CA HIS A 663 -4.76 -44.01 -25.06
C HIS A 663 -3.91 -43.53 -23.84
N PHE A 664 -3.88 -44.11 -22.60
CA PHE A 664 -4.51 -45.23 -21.86
C PHE A 664 -4.24 -45.07 -20.31
N LEU A 665 -4.87 -45.90 -19.45
CA LEU A 665 -4.89 -45.93 -17.94
C LEU A 665 -4.10 -47.10 -17.28
N SER A 666 -3.96 -47.08 -15.92
CA SER A 666 -3.77 -48.18 -14.89
C SER A 666 -2.38 -48.27 -14.17
N SER A 667 -2.14 -48.73 -12.90
CA SER A 667 -2.86 -48.94 -11.62
C SER A 667 -1.93 -49.52 -10.48
N GLN A 668 -2.29 -49.37 -9.18
CA GLN A 668 -2.11 -50.25 -7.96
C GLN A 668 -0.90 -50.27 -6.95
N ASN A 669 -1.21 -49.90 -5.68
CA ASN A 669 -1.07 -50.46 -4.29
C ASN A 669 0.05 -51.42 -3.75
N GLY A 670 0.45 -51.18 -2.46
CA GLY A 670 1.06 -52.15 -1.51
C GLY A 670 1.10 -51.67 -0.02
N LYS A 671 0.97 -52.58 0.98
CA LYS A 671 0.68 -52.37 2.44
C LYS A 671 1.84 -52.76 3.43
N PHE A 672 1.94 -52.01 4.55
CA PHE A 672 2.23 -52.33 6.01
C PHE A 672 3.42 -53.18 6.54
N GLN A 673 4.18 -52.70 7.56
CA GLN A 673 4.08 -53.05 9.03
C GLN A 673 5.22 -52.49 9.97
N PRO A 674 5.04 -52.43 11.33
CA PRO A 674 5.83 -51.66 12.31
C PRO A 674 6.49 -52.46 13.50
N ASN A 675 7.40 -51.86 14.32
CA ASN A 675 7.58 -52.20 15.75
C ASN A 675 8.49 -51.28 16.65
N ALA A 676 7.98 -50.99 17.88
CA ALA A 676 8.58 -50.84 19.26
C ALA A 676 9.80 -49.90 19.56
N GLN A 677 10.07 -49.32 20.76
CA GLN A 677 9.47 -49.14 22.10
C GLN A 677 10.38 -48.16 22.93
N ILE A 678 9.83 -47.49 23.96
CA ILE A 678 10.43 -46.39 24.78
C ILE A 678 10.94 -46.87 26.16
N LYS A 679 11.97 -46.22 26.74
CA LYS A 679 12.19 -46.09 28.21
C LYS A 679 12.86 -44.76 28.65
N THR A 680 12.38 -44.23 29.78
CA THR A 680 12.65 -42.98 30.53
C THR A 680 13.84 -43.04 31.52
N PRO A 681 14.38 -41.90 32.03
CA PRO A 681 14.76 -41.82 33.47
C PRO A 681 14.68 -40.41 34.17
N ILE A 682 14.81 -40.39 35.51
CA ILE A 682 14.28 -39.48 36.57
C ILE A 682 15.28 -38.41 37.13
N ILE A 683 14.76 -37.38 37.83
CA ILE A 683 15.31 -36.13 38.47
C ILE A 683 15.95 -36.30 39.89
N PRO A 684 16.77 -35.34 40.40
CA PRO A 684 16.53 -34.76 41.75
C PRO A 684 16.68 -33.21 41.91
N SER A 685 16.06 -32.68 42.99
CA SER A 685 15.72 -31.29 43.46
C SER A 685 16.83 -30.46 44.15
N PHE A 686 16.72 -29.12 44.36
CA PHE A 686 16.22 -28.39 45.58
C PHE A 686 16.14 -26.83 45.42
N GLU A 687 15.41 -26.17 46.33
CA GLU A 687 14.93 -24.76 46.43
C GLU A 687 15.91 -23.65 46.93
N ASN A 688 15.55 -22.39 46.59
CA ASN A 688 15.67 -21.05 47.25
C ASN A 688 16.96 -20.52 47.95
N ASN A 689 17.46 -19.37 47.47
CA ASN A 689 17.62 -18.09 48.22
C ASN A 689 18.18 -16.94 47.33
N GLN A 690 17.65 -15.72 47.46
CA GLN A 690 18.15 -14.45 46.88
C GLN A 690 19.39 -13.91 47.66
N PRO A 691 19.99 -12.73 47.32
CA PRO A 691 20.53 -12.22 46.05
C PRO A 691 22.01 -11.71 46.20
N LYS A 692 22.79 -11.58 45.11
CA LYS A 692 23.88 -10.56 44.97
C LYS A 692 24.54 -10.53 43.58
N GLU A 693 25.04 -9.33 43.28
CA GLU A 693 25.66 -8.75 42.07
C GLU A 693 26.70 -9.61 41.32
N VAL A 694 26.84 -9.34 40.00
CA VAL A 694 28.07 -8.96 39.25
C VAL A 694 27.76 -9.05 37.73
N THR A 695 27.53 -7.95 37.01
CA THR A 695 28.48 -7.10 36.23
C THR A 695 28.65 -7.56 34.76
N THR A 696 28.14 -6.70 33.86
CA THR A 696 28.46 -6.41 32.45
C THR A 696 29.45 -7.28 31.66
N LEU A 697 29.05 -7.60 30.43
CA LEU A 697 29.86 -7.46 29.21
C LEU A 697 28.93 -7.33 27.99
N TYR A 698 28.41 -6.12 27.75
CA TYR A 698 27.98 -5.70 26.41
C TYR A 698 29.26 -5.36 25.64
N LEU A 699 29.61 -6.15 24.62
CA LEU A 699 30.71 -5.84 23.74
C LEU A 699 30.27 -4.79 22.70
N ASN A 700 30.71 -3.55 22.99
CA ASN A 700 30.88 -2.38 22.12
C ASN A 700 31.66 -2.74 20.83
N SER A 701 31.41 -2.11 19.68
CA SER A 701 31.67 -0.69 19.45
C SER A 701 30.70 -0.01 18.46
N ILE A 702 30.15 1.12 18.91
CA ILE A 702 29.78 2.24 18.05
C ILE A 702 31.12 2.82 17.56
N GLU A 703 31.56 2.45 16.36
CA GLU A 703 32.78 3.02 15.78
C GLU A 703 32.61 4.55 15.63
N GLY A 704 33.39 5.33 16.39
CA GLY A 704 33.46 6.80 16.27
C GLY A 704 33.31 7.61 17.57
N LEU A 705 32.63 7.11 18.62
CA LEU A 705 32.47 7.86 19.88
C LEU A 705 33.62 7.62 20.87
N SER A 706 34.08 8.68 21.54
CA SER A 706 35.00 8.56 22.68
C SER A 706 34.34 7.85 23.86
N GLN A 707 35.14 7.26 24.76
CA GLN A 707 34.64 6.60 25.97
C GLN A 707 33.77 7.54 26.83
N GLN A 708 34.13 8.83 26.90
CA GLN A 708 33.36 9.87 27.60
C GLN A 708 31.98 10.08 26.96
N GLN A 709 31.93 10.21 25.64
CA GLN A 709 30.69 10.38 24.88
C GLN A 709 29.78 9.16 24.99
N GLN A 710 30.36 7.96 24.96
CA GLN A 710 29.64 6.70 25.13
C GLN A 710 28.97 6.62 26.51
N GLN A 711 29.71 6.90 27.58
CA GLN A 711 29.18 6.90 28.95
C GLN A 711 28.05 7.93 29.12
N HIS A 712 28.21 9.12 28.53
CA HIS A 712 27.18 10.16 28.56
C HIS A 712 25.90 9.73 27.83
N LEU A 713 26.04 9.11 26.66
CA LEU A 713 24.91 8.59 25.88
C LEU A 713 24.16 7.51 26.66
N GLU A 714 24.87 6.54 27.24
CA GLU A 714 24.26 5.47 28.05
C GLU A 714 23.51 6.03 29.26
N ALA A 715 24.09 7.02 29.95
CA ALA A 715 23.46 7.70 31.07
C ALA A 715 22.19 8.46 30.64
N LEU A 716 22.23 9.15 29.50
CA LEU A 716 21.07 9.84 28.94
C LEU A 716 19.96 8.84 28.57
N ILE A 717 20.29 7.73 27.91
CA ILE A 717 19.34 6.66 27.56
C ILE A 717 18.64 6.14 28.82
N ALA A 718 19.41 5.84 29.87
CA ALA A 718 18.84 5.35 31.13
C ALA A 718 17.91 6.38 31.78
N LEU A 719 18.32 7.66 31.81
CA LEU A 719 17.55 8.74 32.41
C LEU A 719 16.24 9.00 31.64
N TYR A 720 16.32 9.09 30.31
CA TYR A 720 15.17 9.31 29.44
C TYR A 720 14.15 8.17 29.55
N ASN A 721 14.63 6.92 29.49
CA ASN A 721 13.77 5.74 29.63
C ASN A 721 13.11 5.64 31.00
N LYS A 722 13.82 5.99 32.07
CA LYS A 722 13.24 6.03 33.41
C LYS A 722 12.16 7.10 33.54
N ARG A 723 12.38 8.27 32.92
CA ARG A 723 11.41 9.37 32.96
C ARG A 723 10.14 9.02 32.17
N THR A 724 10.28 8.35 31.02
CA THR A 724 9.20 8.18 30.02
C THR A 724 8.83 6.71 29.78
N GLU A 725 8.89 5.92 30.85
CA GLU A 725 8.76 4.47 30.80
C GLU A 725 7.46 4.00 30.15
N LYS A 726 6.32 4.55 30.56
CA LYS A 726 5.01 4.19 30.01
C LYS A 726 4.87 4.64 28.57
N SER A 727 5.41 5.81 28.19
CA SER A 727 5.44 6.24 26.79
C SER A 727 6.17 5.22 25.91
N LYS A 728 7.34 4.73 26.35
CA LYS A 728 8.09 3.66 25.68
C LYS A 728 7.32 2.34 25.62
N GLN A 729 6.76 1.89 26.75
CA GLN A 729 5.99 0.65 26.82
C GLN A 729 4.80 0.70 25.87
N ARG A 730 4.02 1.78 25.84
CA ARG A 730 2.88 1.96 24.93
C ARG A 730 3.33 1.93 23.47
N ALA A 731 4.41 2.66 23.13
CA ALA A 731 4.95 2.64 21.78
C ALA A 731 5.34 1.23 21.34
N GLN A 732 5.88 0.39 22.24
CA GLN A 732 6.20 -1.00 21.96
C GLN A 732 4.94 -1.88 21.85
N SER A 733 4.01 -1.79 22.80
CA SER A 733 2.80 -2.60 22.86
C SER A 733 1.90 -2.40 21.64
N TYR A 734 1.81 -1.17 21.12
CA TYR A 734 0.95 -0.85 19.98
C TYR A 734 1.69 -0.86 18.64
N ARG A 735 3.02 -1.04 18.59
CA ARG A 735 3.79 -0.95 17.33
C ARG A 735 3.30 -1.88 16.22
N GLN A 736 2.79 -3.06 16.59
CA GLN A 736 2.27 -4.04 15.63
C GLN A 736 0.94 -3.61 15.00
N VAL A 737 0.15 -2.77 15.67
CA VAL A 737 -1.22 -2.41 15.26
C VAL A 737 -1.39 -0.92 14.93
N LEU A 738 -0.51 -0.06 15.44
CA LEU A 738 -0.49 1.38 15.20
C LEU A 738 0.72 1.73 14.33
N ALA A 739 0.50 1.80 13.02
CA ALA A 739 1.49 2.27 12.07
C ALA A 739 1.63 3.81 12.18
N ASP A 740 2.70 4.26 12.83
CA ASP A 740 2.97 5.69 13.08
C ASP A 740 4.36 6.07 12.56
N SER A 741 4.42 6.95 11.55
CA SER A 741 5.68 7.44 11.00
C SER A 741 6.51 8.22 12.03
N ARG A 742 5.89 8.80 13.06
CA ARG A 742 6.60 9.51 14.13
C ARG A 742 7.39 8.56 15.02
N ALA A 743 7.01 7.28 15.09
CA ALA A 743 7.72 6.27 15.88
C ALA A 743 9.10 5.90 15.33
N VAL A 744 9.44 6.34 14.11
CA VAL A 744 10.74 6.08 13.46
C VAL A 744 11.51 7.37 13.16
N ALA A 745 10.94 8.54 13.46
CA ALA A 745 11.54 9.81 13.12
C ALA A 745 12.86 10.03 13.88
N GLY A 746 13.95 10.25 13.14
CA GLY A 746 15.29 10.37 13.73
C GLY A 746 15.85 9.06 14.28
N PHE A 747 15.34 7.90 13.82
CA PHE A 747 15.86 6.60 14.23
C PHE A 747 17.34 6.43 13.89
N ARG A 748 18.12 6.02 14.88
CA ARG A 748 19.50 5.57 14.74
C ARG A 748 19.67 4.34 15.62
N LEU A 749 20.50 3.39 15.22
CA LEU A 749 20.72 2.18 16.03
C LEU A 749 21.28 2.52 17.42
N SER A 750 22.21 3.48 17.50
CA SER A 750 22.83 3.93 18.76
C SER A 750 21.86 4.62 19.72
N THR A 751 20.79 5.23 19.21
CA THR A 751 19.77 5.92 20.02
C THR A 751 18.42 5.21 20.02
N LYS A 752 18.33 3.99 19.45
CA LYS A 752 17.06 3.27 19.24
C LYS A 752 16.23 3.17 20.52
N GLU A 753 16.92 3.04 21.65
CA GLU A 753 16.32 2.88 22.97
C GLU A 753 15.63 4.13 23.51
N MET A 754 15.76 5.29 22.84
CA MET A 754 15.06 6.55 23.14
C MET A 754 14.08 6.97 22.02
N VAL A 755 14.01 6.23 20.91
CA VAL A 755 13.20 6.61 19.74
C VAL A 755 11.77 6.06 19.89
N TYR A 756 10.91 6.90 20.45
CA TYR A 756 9.47 6.69 20.56
C TYR A 756 8.76 8.02 20.87
N PRO A 757 7.49 8.17 20.47
CA PRO A 757 6.73 9.39 20.76
C PRO A 757 6.39 9.48 22.26
N ILE A 758 6.51 10.68 22.82
CA ILE A 758 5.95 11.01 24.14
C ILE A 758 4.42 11.05 24.04
N VAL A 759 3.74 10.34 24.94
CA VAL A 759 2.28 10.22 24.92
C VAL A 759 1.66 11.20 25.91
N GLY A 760 0.98 12.23 25.41
CA GLY A 760 0.27 13.21 26.25
C GLY A 760 -0.99 12.65 26.92
N GLU A 761 -1.27 13.06 28.15
CA GLU A 761 -2.48 12.72 28.92
C GLU A 761 -3.40 13.93 29.10
N ARG A 762 -2.85 15.10 29.46
CA ARG A 762 -3.63 16.34 29.69
C ARG A 762 -2.81 17.57 29.39
N ALA A 763 -3.45 18.69 29.05
CA ALA A 763 -2.74 19.94 28.73
C ALA A 763 -3.53 21.19 29.15
N LYS A 764 -2.82 22.27 29.50
CA LYS A 764 -3.40 23.58 29.85
C LYS A 764 -2.36 24.70 29.74
N GLY A 765 -2.73 25.83 29.15
CA GLY A 765 -1.83 26.98 29.00
C GLY A 765 -0.61 26.64 28.13
N SER A 766 0.59 26.93 28.61
CA SER A 766 1.86 26.61 27.95
C SER A 766 2.34 25.17 28.19
N LYS A 767 1.58 24.35 28.91
CA LYS A 767 2.07 23.07 29.44
C LYS A 767 1.20 21.87 29.08
N PHE A 768 1.81 20.70 29.04
CA PHE A 768 1.11 19.42 29.09
C PHE A 768 1.81 18.42 30.00
N TRP A 769 1.10 17.36 30.33
CA TRP A 769 1.60 16.24 31.11
C TRP A 769 1.46 14.96 30.30
N ASP A 770 2.52 14.15 30.29
CA ASP A 770 2.50 12.84 29.64
C ASP A 770 1.84 11.78 30.55
N VAL A 771 1.67 10.56 30.00
CA VAL A 771 1.12 9.40 30.71
C VAL A 771 1.98 8.91 31.89
N ASP A 772 3.23 9.36 31.96
CA ASP A 772 4.16 9.11 33.05
C ASP A 772 3.99 10.14 34.19
N GLY A 773 3.19 11.18 33.97
CA GLY A 773 2.94 12.28 34.92
C GLY A 773 3.97 13.40 34.84
N ASN A 774 4.88 13.37 33.88
CA ASN A 774 5.90 14.39 33.69
C ASN A 774 5.26 15.66 33.13
N GLU A 775 5.54 16.79 33.76
CA GLU A 775 5.19 18.11 33.22
C GLU A 775 6.20 18.54 32.15
N TYR A 776 5.67 19.14 31.07
CA TYR A 776 6.45 19.77 30.02
C TYR A 776 5.99 21.21 29.77
N VAL A 777 6.94 22.13 29.64
CA VAL A 777 6.72 23.38 28.90
C VAL A 777 6.74 23.03 27.42
N ASP A 778 5.63 23.31 26.74
CA ASP A 778 5.42 22.91 25.36
C ASP A 778 5.87 24.00 24.39
N ILE A 779 6.98 23.77 23.70
CA ILE A 779 7.41 24.65 22.60
C ILE A 779 7.04 24.07 21.23
N THR A 780 6.31 22.96 21.17
CA THR A 780 5.72 22.42 19.93
C THR A 780 4.37 23.08 19.63
N MET A 781 3.58 23.34 20.67
CA MET A 781 2.26 23.99 20.60
C MET A 781 1.36 23.45 19.49
N GLY A 782 1.24 22.12 19.42
CA GLY A 782 0.45 21.43 18.41
C GLY A 782 0.93 21.70 16.97
N PHE A 783 2.24 21.70 16.74
CA PHE A 783 2.85 21.98 15.44
C PHE A 783 2.54 23.40 14.92
N GLY A 784 2.28 24.33 15.85
CA GLY A 784 1.91 25.71 15.55
C GLY A 784 0.40 26.00 15.52
N VAL A 785 -0.46 25.02 15.85
CA VAL A 785 -1.93 25.21 15.98
C VAL A 785 -2.28 26.11 17.16
N LEU A 786 -1.61 25.93 18.30
CA LEU A 786 -2.07 26.44 19.59
C LEU A 786 -1.45 27.82 19.90
N LEU A 787 -1.77 28.84 19.08
CA LEU A 787 -1.28 30.21 19.28
C LEU A 787 -1.57 30.76 20.68
N PHE A 788 -2.72 30.38 21.26
CA PHE A 788 -3.19 30.88 22.55
C PHE A 788 -2.91 29.95 23.74
N GLY A 789 -2.13 28.89 23.53
CA GLY A 789 -1.95 27.85 24.54
C GLY A 789 -2.96 26.70 24.41
N HIS A 790 -2.81 25.70 25.26
CA HIS A 790 -3.74 24.59 25.45
C HIS A 790 -4.98 25.04 26.22
N ALA A 791 -6.16 24.66 25.72
CA ALA A 791 -7.45 24.89 26.36
C ALA A 791 -7.73 26.35 26.83
N PRO A 792 -7.59 27.37 25.96
CA PRO A 792 -7.95 28.74 26.32
C PRO A 792 -9.47 28.87 26.47
N SER A 793 -9.92 29.55 27.52
CA SER A 793 -11.34 29.54 27.94
C SER A 793 -12.30 30.03 26.86
N PHE A 794 -11.97 31.10 26.14
CA PHE A 794 -12.82 31.64 25.07
C PHE A 794 -13.07 30.62 23.94
N LEU A 795 -12.14 29.68 23.75
CA LEU A 795 -12.22 28.65 22.73
C LEU A 795 -12.94 27.40 23.25
N THR A 796 -12.59 26.93 24.45
CA THR A 796 -13.25 25.77 25.06
C THR A 796 -14.73 26.03 25.30
N ASN A 797 -15.09 27.26 25.70
CA ASN A 797 -16.48 27.65 25.88
C ASN A 797 -17.23 27.63 24.55
N ALA A 798 -16.65 28.20 23.48
CA ALA A 798 -17.29 28.21 22.16
C ALA A 798 -17.49 26.80 21.60
N VAL A 799 -16.54 25.88 21.82
CA VAL A 799 -16.69 24.47 21.41
C VAL A 799 -17.74 23.77 22.26
N GLN A 800 -17.77 24.00 23.58
CA GLN A 800 -18.77 23.40 24.46
C GLN A 800 -20.18 23.87 24.11
N GLU A 801 -20.39 25.17 23.90
CA GLU A 801 -21.66 25.74 23.45
C GLU A 801 -22.13 25.09 22.14
N GLN A 802 -21.21 24.87 21.20
CA GLN A 802 -21.54 24.19 19.95
C GLN A 802 -21.86 22.70 20.15
N MET A 803 -21.21 22.03 21.10
CA MET A 803 -21.50 20.64 21.44
C MET A 803 -22.89 20.50 22.07
N ASP A 804 -23.32 21.47 22.87
CA ASP A 804 -24.66 21.49 23.49
C ASP A 804 -25.78 21.66 22.44
N LEU A 805 -25.47 22.26 21.28
CA LEU A 805 -26.38 22.34 20.12
C LEU A 805 -26.36 21.08 19.23
N GLY A 806 -25.44 20.15 19.47
CA GLY A 806 -25.25 18.91 18.72
C GLY A 806 -24.45 19.05 17.41
N LEU A 807 -24.09 17.90 16.83
CA LEU A 807 -23.36 17.81 15.57
C LEU A 807 -24.32 17.64 14.39
N GLN A 808 -24.56 18.72 13.67
CA GLN A 808 -25.57 18.79 12.61
C GLN A 808 -24.94 18.53 11.23
N ILE A 809 -24.10 17.49 11.09
CA ILE A 809 -23.43 17.18 9.81
C ILE A 809 -24.48 16.81 8.76
N GLY A 810 -24.37 17.42 7.57
CA GLY A 810 -25.34 17.30 6.47
C GLY A 810 -25.84 18.68 6.07
N PRO A 811 -26.67 19.34 6.90
CA PRO A 811 -26.95 20.77 6.77
C PRO A 811 -25.70 21.63 6.83
N GLN A 812 -25.76 22.82 6.22
CA GLN A 812 -24.68 23.81 6.32
C GLN A 812 -24.68 24.45 7.72
N SER A 813 -23.49 24.57 8.31
CA SER A 813 -23.31 25.31 9.56
C SER A 813 -23.74 26.77 9.42
N GLN A 814 -24.56 27.23 10.36
CA GLN A 814 -25.00 28.63 10.44
C GLN A 814 -23.84 29.62 10.60
N LEU A 815 -22.69 29.17 11.13
CA LEU A 815 -21.52 30.02 11.38
C LEU A 815 -20.61 30.17 10.17
N ALA A 816 -20.80 29.37 9.11
CA ALA A 816 -19.88 29.34 7.97
C ALA A 816 -19.77 30.70 7.25
N GLY A 817 -20.88 31.44 7.16
CA GLY A 817 -20.90 32.79 6.56
C GLY A 817 -20.12 33.80 7.40
N GLU A 818 -20.40 33.87 8.69
CA GLU A 818 -19.72 34.76 9.64
C GLU A 818 -18.19 34.50 9.68
N VAL A 819 -17.79 33.23 9.69
CA VAL A 819 -16.37 32.85 9.65
C VAL A 819 -15.72 33.30 8.34
N ALA A 820 -16.40 33.15 7.20
CA ALA A 820 -15.88 33.60 5.91
C ALA A 820 -15.71 35.12 5.88
N GLU A 821 -16.69 35.89 6.38
CA GLU A 821 -16.62 37.35 6.48
C GLU A 821 -15.44 37.80 7.34
N LEU A 822 -15.24 37.18 8.52
CA LEU A 822 -14.11 37.50 9.40
C LEU A 822 -12.76 37.22 8.74
N ILE A 823 -12.64 36.14 7.96
CA ILE A 823 -11.42 35.84 7.20
C ILE A 823 -11.19 36.90 6.11
N CYS A 824 -12.22 37.24 5.33
CA CYS A 824 -12.13 38.29 4.31
C CYS A 824 -11.71 39.63 4.93
N GLU A 825 -12.32 40.01 6.06
CA GLU A 825 -12.02 41.26 6.75
C GLU A 825 -10.57 41.32 7.27
N LEU A 826 -10.08 40.23 7.89
CA LEU A 826 -8.74 40.20 8.47
C LEU A 826 -7.62 40.08 7.42
N THR A 827 -7.91 39.48 6.26
CA THR A 827 -6.89 39.12 5.26
C THR A 827 -6.99 39.89 3.95
N GLY A 828 -8.07 40.65 3.74
CA GLY A 828 -8.33 41.35 2.48
C GLY A 828 -8.73 40.42 1.31
N MET A 829 -8.98 39.14 1.58
CA MET A 829 -9.47 38.20 0.57
C MET A 829 -10.94 38.43 0.24
N GLU A 830 -11.36 38.05 -0.97
CA GLU A 830 -12.71 38.34 -1.45
C GLU A 830 -13.71 37.22 -1.11
N ARG A 831 -13.30 35.95 -1.31
CA ARG A 831 -14.15 34.77 -1.11
C ARG A 831 -13.39 33.65 -0.42
N VAL A 832 -14.12 32.80 0.31
CA VAL A 832 -13.56 31.74 1.16
C VAL A 832 -14.32 30.42 0.95
N THR A 833 -13.59 29.30 0.97
CA THR A 833 -14.15 27.95 1.14
C THR A 833 -13.37 27.17 2.21
N PHE A 834 -14.01 26.14 2.77
CA PHE A 834 -13.51 25.38 3.91
C PHE A 834 -13.34 23.89 3.57
N CYS A 835 -12.14 23.39 3.84
CA CYS A 835 -11.70 22.00 3.72
C CYS A 835 -11.40 21.42 5.12
N ASN A 836 -10.90 20.18 5.20
CA ASN A 836 -10.65 19.50 6.48
C ASN A 836 -9.20 19.60 6.96
N SER A 837 -8.26 19.88 6.07
CA SER A 837 -6.83 20.00 6.38
C SER A 837 -6.11 20.98 5.46
N GLY A 838 -4.92 21.41 5.87
CA GLY A 838 -4.03 22.21 5.00
C GLY A 838 -3.68 21.47 3.69
N THR A 839 -3.49 20.15 3.73
CA THR A 839 -3.26 19.33 2.52
C THR A 839 -4.42 19.43 1.52
N GLU A 840 -5.67 19.29 2.00
CA GLU A 840 -6.85 19.42 1.14
C GLU A 840 -7.00 20.83 0.58
N ALA A 841 -6.62 21.84 1.38
CA ALA A 841 -6.68 23.23 0.98
C ALA A 841 -5.64 23.54 -0.12
N VAL A 842 -4.41 23.01 -0.03
CA VAL A 842 -3.41 23.05 -1.12
C VAL A 842 -3.92 22.36 -2.38
N MET A 843 -4.44 21.13 -2.26
CA MET A 843 -5.02 20.40 -3.40
C MET A 843 -6.13 21.22 -4.08
N THR A 844 -7.01 21.83 -3.29
CA THR A 844 -8.14 22.63 -3.78
C THR A 844 -7.66 23.91 -4.44
N ALA A 845 -6.71 24.64 -3.85
CA ALA A 845 -6.15 25.86 -4.42
C ALA A 845 -5.49 25.62 -5.79
N LEU A 846 -4.71 24.55 -5.93
CA LEU A 846 -4.10 24.17 -7.21
C LEU A 846 -5.16 23.80 -8.25
N ARG A 847 -6.24 23.11 -7.85
CA ARG A 847 -7.35 22.79 -8.74
C ARG A 847 -8.08 24.04 -9.22
N LEU A 848 -8.32 25.01 -8.34
CA LEU A 848 -8.94 26.29 -8.68
C LEU A 848 -8.06 27.09 -9.65
N ALA A 849 -6.75 27.17 -9.38
CA ALA A 849 -5.81 27.84 -10.28
C ALA A 849 -5.80 27.20 -11.68
N ARG A 850 -5.75 25.87 -11.77
CA ARG A 850 -5.82 25.14 -13.06
C ARG A 850 -7.14 25.38 -13.79
N THR A 851 -8.25 25.42 -13.06
CA THR A 851 -9.59 25.64 -13.64
C THR A 851 -9.69 27.06 -14.21
N ALA A 852 -9.29 28.08 -13.44
CA ALA A 852 -9.39 29.47 -13.85
C ALA A 852 -8.41 29.83 -14.99
N THR A 853 -7.19 29.29 -14.97
CA THR A 853 -6.16 29.60 -15.97
C THR A 853 -6.23 28.70 -17.20
N ARG A 854 -6.88 27.54 -17.11
CA ARG A 854 -6.88 26.46 -18.11
C ARG A 854 -5.47 25.95 -18.46
N ARG A 855 -4.54 26.07 -17.51
CA ARG A 855 -3.15 25.59 -17.61
C ARG A 855 -2.96 24.42 -16.63
N THR A 856 -1.93 23.60 -16.82
CA THR A 856 -1.68 22.42 -15.98
C THR A 856 -0.46 22.55 -15.08
N LYS A 857 0.63 23.16 -15.59
CA LYS A 857 1.92 23.26 -14.93
C LYS A 857 1.88 24.16 -13.71
N ILE A 858 2.62 23.79 -12.67
CA ILE A 858 2.77 24.58 -11.46
C ILE A 858 4.24 24.67 -11.07
N VAL A 859 4.60 25.71 -10.31
CA VAL A 859 5.90 25.83 -9.67
C VAL A 859 5.75 25.72 -8.16
N ILE A 860 6.65 24.98 -7.53
CA ILE A 860 6.91 24.98 -6.09
C ILE A 860 8.39 25.31 -5.84
N PHE A 861 8.74 25.66 -4.61
CA PHE A 861 10.12 25.97 -4.25
C PHE A 861 10.75 24.91 -3.33
N ALA A 862 11.99 24.54 -3.61
CA ALA A 862 12.78 23.60 -2.82
C ALA A 862 12.86 24.05 -1.35
N GLY A 863 12.71 23.09 -0.43
CA GLY A 863 12.68 23.34 1.02
C GLY A 863 11.29 23.62 1.60
N SER A 864 10.31 24.00 0.76
CA SER A 864 8.94 24.31 1.20
C SER A 864 8.17 23.05 1.62
N TYR A 865 7.15 23.21 2.46
CA TYR A 865 6.23 22.13 2.81
C TYR A 865 4.77 22.53 2.57
N HIS A 866 4.12 21.82 1.63
CA HIS A 866 2.75 22.09 1.18
C HIS A 866 1.77 20.95 1.51
N GLY A 867 2.00 20.25 2.61
CA GLY A 867 1.23 19.06 2.99
C GLY A 867 1.67 17.80 2.23
N HIS A 868 0.78 16.80 2.18
CA HIS A 868 1.08 15.47 1.62
C HIS A 868 0.20 15.12 0.42
N PHE A 869 -0.27 16.11 -0.33
CA PHE A 869 -0.93 15.88 -1.60
C PHE A 869 0.13 15.47 -2.63
N ASP A 870 -0.04 14.33 -3.28
CA ASP A 870 0.97 13.75 -4.19
C ASP A 870 1.48 14.76 -5.24
N GLY A 871 0.61 15.65 -5.73
CA GLY A 871 0.96 16.69 -6.71
C GLY A 871 1.89 17.80 -6.21
N VAL A 872 2.30 17.78 -4.94
CA VAL A 872 3.34 18.67 -4.39
C VAL A 872 4.49 17.90 -3.71
N LEU A 873 4.47 16.57 -3.73
CA LEU A 873 5.55 15.72 -3.22
C LEU A 873 6.64 15.52 -4.30
N ALA A 874 7.21 16.62 -4.78
CA ALA A 874 8.20 16.67 -5.84
C ALA A 874 9.52 17.28 -5.36
N THR A 875 10.64 16.81 -5.92
CA THR A 875 11.98 17.40 -5.81
C THR A 875 12.60 17.57 -7.20
N ALA A 876 13.79 18.16 -7.30
CA ALA A 876 14.55 18.33 -8.54
C ALA A 876 15.86 17.53 -8.49
N LEU A 877 16.26 16.92 -9.62
CA LEU A 877 17.59 16.33 -9.80
C LEU A 877 18.58 17.41 -10.25
N ASN A 878 19.83 17.36 -9.77
CA ASN A 878 20.91 18.33 -10.02
C ASN A 878 20.80 19.11 -11.35
N GLY A 879 20.44 20.40 -11.25
CA GLY A 879 20.37 21.34 -12.38
C GLY A 879 19.11 21.25 -13.25
N GLN A 880 18.22 20.28 -13.01
CA GLN A 880 16.92 20.19 -13.67
C GLN A 880 15.84 20.91 -12.85
N THR A 881 14.83 21.43 -13.54
CA THR A 881 13.69 22.11 -12.91
C THR A 881 12.42 21.26 -12.91
N ILE A 882 12.43 20.11 -13.59
CA ILE A 882 11.28 19.20 -13.69
C ILE A 882 11.17 18.37 -12.40
N GLY A 883 9.95 18.28 -11.88
CA GLY A 883 9.63 17.52 -10.69
C GLY A 883 9.86 16.01 -10.87
N VAL A 884 10.58 15.43 -9.92
CA VAL A 884 10.67 13.98 -9.71
C VAL A 884 10.06 13.62 -8.35
N PRO A 885 9.47 12.43 -8.17
CA PRO A 885 8.87 12.03 -6.91
C PRO A 885 9.85 12.13 -5.74
N MET A 886 9.45 12.83 -4.68
CA MET A 886 10.26 12.97 -3.46
C MET A 886 10.35 11.65 -2.68
N THR A 887 9.27 10.87 -2.68
CA THR A 887 9.10 9.65 -1.90
C THR A 887 8.51 8.50 -2.71
N SER A 888 8.77 7.27 -2.29
CA SER A 888 8.16 6.06 -2.82
C SER A 888 6.63 6.10 -2.66
N GLY A 889 5.90 5.56 -3.64
CA GLY A 889 4.44 5.56 -3.67
C GLY A 889 3.84 6.73 -4.45
N VAL A 890 4.59 7.81 -4.67
CA VAL A 890 4.21 8.90 -5.58
C VAL A 890 4.68 8.54 -7.00
N SER A 891 3.77 8.52 -7.96
CA SER A 891 4.10 8.21 -9.36
C SER A 891 4.72 9.41 -10.07
N GLN A 892 5.62 9.16 -11.03
CA GLN A 892 6.21 10.20 -11.87
C GLN A 892 5.13 11.00 -12.63
N GLN A 893 4.04 10.35 -13.05
CA GLN A 893 2.95 10.99 -13.78
C GLN A 893 2.23 12.08 -12.97
N ILE A 894 2.20 11.97 -11.63
CA ILE A 894 1.52 12.95 -10.79
C ILE A 894 2.33 14.25 -10.66
N VAL A 895 3.66 14.16 -10.69
CA VAL A 895 4.57 15.30 -10.51
C VAL A 895 5.14 15.83 -11.82
N GLN A 896 4.77 15.25 -12.97
CA GLN A 896 5.25 15.66 -14.29
C GLN A 896 4.93 17.12 -14.64
N ASP A 897 3.83 17.64 -14.09
CA ASP A 897 3.38 19.03 -14.26
C ASP A 897 3.94 19.97 -13.18
N VAL A 898 4.88 19.51 -12.36
CA VAL A 898 5.48 20.29 -11.27
C VAL A 898 6.89 20.71 -11.64
N MET A 899 7.19 21.99 -11.46
CA MET A 899 8.54 22.51 -11.52
C MET A 899 9.03 22.88 -10.12
N VAL A 900 10.26 22.50 -9.77
CA VAL A 900 10.86 22.78 -8.45
C VAL A 900 12.03 23.75 -8.63
N LEU A 901 11.93 24.92 -7.99
CA LEU A 901 12.91 26.01 -8.12
C LEU A 901 13.56 26.39 -6.77
N ASP A 902 14.68 27.09 -6.81
CA ASP A 902 15.36 27.56 -5.60
C ASP A 902 14.67 28.79 -5.02
N TYR A 903 14.27 28.72 -3.75
CA TYR A 903 13.62 29.82 -3.06
C TYR A 903 14.57 30.98 -2.79
N GLY A 904 14.14 32.21 -3.05
CA GLY A 904 14.94 33.42 -2.82
C GLY A 904 16.10 33.63 -3.80
N ASN A 905 16.28 32.76 -4.80
CA ASN A 905 17.33 32.88 -5.82
C ASN A 905 16.86 33.72 -7.03
N PRO A 906 17.54 34.82 -7.40
CA PRO A 906 17.17 35.62 -8.58
C PRO A 906 17.12 34.85 -9.90
N GLU A 907 17.91 33.78 -10.07
CA GLU A 907 17.85 32.94 -11.28
C GLU A 907 16.50 32.23 -11.43
N SER A 908 15.85 31.88 -10.33
CA SER A 908 14.50 31.31 -10.33
C SER A 908 13.47 32.29 -10.89
N LEU A 909 13.62 33.60 -10.63
CA LEU A 909 12.75 34.64 -11.20
C LEU A 909 12.98 34.79 -12.71
N LYS A 910 14.23 34.71 -13.18
CA LYS A 910 14.55 34.73 -14.61
C LYS A 910 13.98 33.52 -15.34
N LEU A 911 14.03 32.34 -14.72
CA LEU A 911 13.40 31.15 -15.29
C LEU A 911 11.87 31.29 -15.32
N LEU A 912 11.28 31.81 -14.24
CA LEU A 912 9.84 32.10 -14.23
C LEU A 912 9.46 33.08 -15.33
N GLN A 913 10.24 34.13 -15.59
CA GLN A 913 9.97 35.06 -16.70
C GLN A 913 9.81 34.36 -18.06
N THR A 914 10.52 33.26 -18.31
CA THR A 914 10.42 32.54 -19.59
C THR A 914 9.23 31.58 -19.66
N CYS A 915 8.82 30.96 -18.54
CA CYS A 915 7.78 29.93 -18.55
C CYS A 915 6.44 30.34 -17.90
N CYS A 916 6.33 31.52 -17.28
CA CYS A 916 5.17 31.94 -16.48
C CYS A 916 3.83 31.84 -17.23
N HIS A 917 3.84 32.06 -18.54
CA HIS A 917 2.67 32.00 -19.40
C HIS A 917 2.10 30.57 -19.57
N GLU A 918 2.89 29.53 -19.30
CA GLU A 918 2.46 28.12 -19.28
C GLU A 918 1.94 27.68 -17.90
N LEU A 919 2.20 28.48 -16.86
CA LEU A 919 1.92 28.10 -15.48
C LEU A 919 0.48 28.44 -15.08
N ALA A 920 -0.17 27.47 -14.47
CA ALA A 920 -1.43 27.67 -13.76
C ALA A 920 -1.20 28.41 -12.44
N ALA A 921 -0.15 28.03 -11.70
CA ALA A 921 0.15 28.60 -10.41
C ALA A 921 1.65 28.60 -10.07
N VAL A 922 2.06 29.57 -9.27
CA VAL A 922 3.26 29.49 -8.43
C VAL A 922 2.80 29.37 -6.98
N LEU A 923 3.05 28.22 -6.36
CA LEU A 923 2.76 27.95 -4.97
C LEU A 923 4.02 28.19 -4.13
N VAL A 924 3.90 29.07 -3.14
CA VAL A 924 5.03 29.51 -2.31
C VAL A 924 4.67 29.47 -0.83
N GLU A 925 5.59 28.97 -0.01
CA GLU A 925 5.58 29.15 1.44
C GLU A 925 6.30 30.48 1.74
N PRO A 926 5.61 31.58 2.09
CA PRO A 926 6.21 32.92 2.10
C PRO A 926 7.42 33.05 3.02
N VAL A 927 7.40 32.34 4.14
CA VAL A 927 8.58 32.07 4.95
C VAL A 927 8.61 30.58 5.23
N GLN A 928 9.61 29.91 4.67
CA GLN A 928 9.75 28.47 4.83
C GLN A 928 9.93 28.12 6.31
N SER A 929 9.09 27.23 6.81
CA SER A 929 9.12 26.80 8.21
C SER A 929 10.46 26.21 8.63
N ARG A 930 11.19 25.58 7.69
CA ARG A 930 12.54 25.05 7.88
C ARG A 930 13.63 26.14 7.91
N GLN A 931 13.40 27.29 7.29
CA GLN A 931 14.35 28.40 7.20
C GLN A 931 13.71 29.74 7.63
N PRO A 932 13.34 29.92 8.92
CA PRO A 932 12.67 31.16 9.38
C PRO A 932 13.47 32.45 9.14
N HIS A 933 14.80 32.34 8.99
CA HIS A 933 15.68 33.47 8.68
C HIS A 933 15.60 33.92 7.22
N LEU A 934 15.17 33.05 6.29
CA LEU A 934 15.05 33.36 4.87
C LEU A 934 13.72 34.06 4.61
N GLN A 935 13.74 35.39 4.60
CA GLN A 935 12.57 36.26 4.42
C GLN A 935 12.75 37.15 3.18
N PRO A 936 12.75 36.58 1.96
CA PRO A 936 13.21 37.29 0.76
C PRO A 936 12.10 38.20 0.20
N GLN A 937 11.87 39.35 0.85
CA GLN A 937 10.79 40.27 0.53
C GLN A 937 10.82 40.76 -0.93
N GLU A 938 11.98 41.16 -1.43
CA GLU A 938 12.12 41.64 -2.82
C GLU A 938 11.85 40.54 -3.84
N PHE A 939 12.27 39.30 -3.54
CA PHE A 939 11.96 38.14 -4.37
C PHE A 939 10.45 37.91 -4.46
N LEU A 940 9.74 37.98 -3.32
CA LEU A 940 8.28 37.81 -3.29
C LEU A 940 7.54 38.95 -4.02
N ARG A 941 8.03 40.19 -3.92
CA ARG A 941 7.47 41.34 -4.65
C ARG A 941 7.61 41.15 -6.16
N GLU A 942 8.79 40.76 -6.62
CA GLU A 942 9.01 40.50 -8.05
C GLU A 942 8.21 39.29 -8.52
N LEU A 943 8.14 38.23 -7.72
CA LEU A 943 7.29 37.06 -8.01
C LEU A 943 5.81 37.46 -8.17
N ARG A 944 5.31 38.36 -7.31
CA ARG A 944 3.95 38.91 -7.44
C ARG A 944 3.78 39.67 -8.74
N HIS A 945 4.72 40.53 -9.09
CA HIS A 945 4.68 41.28 -10.34
C HIS A 945 4.64 40.33 -11.54
N LEU A 946 5.52 39.32 -11.58
CA LEU A 946 5.61 38.34 -12.67
C LEU A 946 4.33 37.51 -12.86
N THR A 947 3.76 37.02 -11.76
CA THR A 947 2.51 36.22 -11.78
C THR A 947 1.31 37.07 -12.20
N GLN A 948 1.24 38.32 -11.74
CA GLN A 948 0.20 39.26 -12.14
C GLN A 948 0.24 39.59 -13.63
N VAL A 949 1.42 39.81 -14.21
CA VAL A 949 1.58 40.15 -15.63
C VAL A 949 1.26 38.96 -16.55
N SER A 950 1.57 37.74 -16.14
CA SER A 950 1.35 36.53 -16.96
C SER A 950 -0.05 35.91 -16.84
N GLY A 951 -0.85 36.37 -15.87
CA GLY A 951 -2.13 35.76 -15.50
C GLY A 951 -1.99 34.37 -14.86
N CYS A 952 -0.82 34.03 -14.31
CA CYS A 952 -0.60 32.85 -13.48
C CYS A 952 -1.03 33.14 -12.04
N ALA A 953 -1.64 32.18 -11.34
CA ALA A 953 -2.05 32.38 -9.96
C ALA A 953 -0.85 32.40 -9.01
N LEU A 954 -0.68 33.45 -8.22
CA LEU A 954 0.18 33.37 -7.03
C LEU A 954 -0.61 32.76 -5.87
N ILE A 955 -0.13 31.64 -5.36
CA ILE A 955 -0.72 30.97 -4.21
C ILE A 955 0.22 31.07 -3.02
N PHE A 956 -0.23 31.73 -1.94
CA PHE A 956 0.51 31.74 -0.68
C PHE A 956 0.02 30.61 0.23
N ASP A 957 0.92 29.71 0.59
CA ASP A 957 0.70 28.74 1.65
C ASP A 957 0.94 29.40 3.01
N GLU A 958 -0.16 29.84 3.62
CA GLU A 958 -0.19 30.50 4.91
C GLU A 958 -0.72 29.55 6.01
N VAL A 959 -0.62 28.23 5.82
CA VAL A 959 -1.06 27.26 6.84
C VAL A 959 -0.30 27.45 8.16
N LEU A 960 0.96 27.91 8.10
CA LEU A 960 1.77 28.20 9.30
C LEU A 960 1.86 29.70 9.63
N THR A 961 2.05 30.57 8.63
CA THR A 961 2.28 32.01 8.83
C THR A 961 0.98 32.79 9.04
N GLY A 962 -0.14 32.30 8.49
CA GLY A 962 -1.44 32.93 8.57
C GLY A 962 -1.89 33.10 10.02
N PHE A 963 -2.34 34.31 10.35
CA PHE A 963 -2.75 34.72 11.71
C PHE A 963 -1.64 34.67 12.78
N ARG A 964 -0.44 34.17 12.46
CA ARG A 964 0.68 34.02 13.40
C ARG A 964 1.59 35.24 13.46
N ILE A 965 2.11 35.67 12.31
CA ILE A 965 3.02 36.81 12.23
C ILE A 965 2.27 38.14 12.42
N HIS A 966 1.06 38.19 11.88
CA HIS A 966 0.14 39.32 11.84
C HIS A 966 -1.29 38.78 11.69
N PRO A 967 -2.36 39.49 12.11
CA PRO A 967 -3.74 39.05 11.86
C PRO A 967 -4.02 38.77 10.37
N GLY A 968 -3.46 39.59 9.48
CA GLY A 968 -3.51 39.38 8.02
C GLY A 968 -2.43 38.47 7.43
N GLY A 969 -1.69 37.72 8.26
CA GLY A 969 -0.66 36.78 7.81
C GLY A 969 0.59 37.42 7.18
N ALA A 970 1.34 36.61 6.45
CA ALA A 970 2.53 37.00 5.69
C ALA A 970 2.20 37.99 4.57
N GLN A 971 0.99 37.95 4.02
CA GLN A 971 0.53 38.95 3.04
C GLN A 971 0.59 40.36 3.61
N ALA A 972 0.01 40.58 4.79
CA ALA A 972 0.08 41.87 5.47
C ALA A 972 1.51 42.23 5.91
N TRP A 973 2.30 41.24 6.34
CA TRP A 973 3.70 41.45 6.74
C TRP A 973 4.59 41.94 5.59
N PHE A 974 4.50 41.32 4.42
CA PHE A 974 5.32 41.69 3.25
C PHE A 974 4.68 42.80 2.39
N GLY A 975 3.41 43.10 2.61
CA GLY A 975 2.64 44.04 1.79
C GLY A 975 2.33 43.47 0.39
N ILE A 976 1.99 42.18 0.31
CA ILE A 976 1.77 41.45 -0.95
C ILE A 976 0.43 40.73 -0.85
N GLN A 977 -0.50 41.04 -1.75
CA GLN A 977 -1.76 40.29 -1.87
C GLN A 977 -1.60 39.16 -2.90
N ALA A 978 -1.76 37.91 -2.46
CA ALA A 978 -1.78 36.75 -3.35
C ALA A 978 -3.13 36.66 -4.09
N ASP A 979 -3.19 35.84 -5.15
CA ASP A 979 -4.47 35.56 -5.81
C ASP A 979 -5.31 34.55 -5.02
N ILE A 980 -4.62 33.59 -4.40
CA ILE A 980 -5.17 32.59 -3.49
C ILE A 980 -4.24 32.50 -2.28
N ALA A 981 -4.81 32.42 -1.07
CA ALA A 981 -4.10 32.06 0.14
C ALA A 981 -4.75 30.84 0.81
N ILE A 982 -3.89 30.02 1.41
CA ILE A 982 -4.29 28.80 2.08
C ILE A 982 -4.05 28.99 3.58
N TYR A 983 -5.06 28.71 4.40
CA TYR A 983 -4.92 28.77 5.86
C TYR A 983 -5.27 27.42 6.51
N GLY A 984 -4.81 27.25 7.73
CA GLY A 984 -5.07 26.09 8.56
C GLY A 984 -4.56 26.33 9.97
N LYS A 985 -4.27 25.26 10.70
CA LYS A 985 -3.68 25.30 12.05
C LYS A 985 -4.41 26.27 12.99
N ILE A 986 -3.88 27.49 13.18
CA ILE A 986 -4.38 28.49 14.14
C ILE A 986 -5.86 28.78 13.97
N VAL A 987 -6.31 28.96 12.71
CA VAL A 987 -7.71 29.30 12.42
C VAL A 987 -8.69 28.21 12.88
N GLY A 988 -8.23 26.97 13.06
CA GLY A 988 -9.07 25.88 13.55
C GLY A 988 -9.22 25.85 15.07
N GLY A 989 -8.41 26.61 15.80
CA GLY A 989 -8.48 26.61 17.27
C GLY A 989 -8.38 25.21 17.88
N GLY A 990 -7.48 24.37 17.37
CA GLY A 990 -7.35 22.97 17.82
C GLY A 990 -8.28 21.97 17.11
N MET A 991 -9.25 22.42 16.32
CA MET A 991 -10.08 21.56 15.47
C MET A 991 -9.48 21.42 14.06
N PRO A 992 -9.68 20.28 13.37
CA PRO A 992 -9.26 20.12 11.98
C PRO A 992 -9.97 21.11 11.05
N ILE A 993 -9.19 21.88 10.30
CA ILE A 993 -9.67 22.80 9.28
C ILE A 993 -8.59 23.05 8.22
N GLY A 994 -9.01 23.22 6.98
CA GLY A 994 -8.27 23.89 5.93
C GLY A 994 -9.12 25.00 5.34
N VAL A 995 -8.51 26.08 4.88
CA VAL A 995 -9.23 27.20 4.27
C VAL A 995 -8.53 27.56 2.97
N VAL A 996 -9.31 27.77 1.92
CA VAL A 996 -8.84 28.42 0.69
C VAL A 996 -9.59 29.72 0.56
N ALA A 997 -8.87 30.83 0.52
CA ALA A 997 -9.42 32.17 0.32
C ALA A 997 -8.72 32.82 -0.86
N GLY A 998 -9.41 33.68 -1.60
CA GLY A 998 -8.83 34.27 -2.80
C GLY A 998 -9.74 35.25 -3.50
N LYS A 999 -9.25 35.74 -4.64
CA LYS A 999 -10.04 36.57 -5.56
C LYS A 999 -11.20 35.78 -6.16
N ALA A 1000 -12.30 36.44 -6.45
CA ALA A 1000 -13.49 35.86 -7.06
C ALA A 1000 -13.15 35.12 -8.36
N THR A 1001 -12.25 35.64 -9.19
CA THR A 1001 -11.81 35.02 -10.45
C THR A 1001 -11.38 33.55 -10.29
N TYR A 1002 -10.79 33.19 -9.16
CA TYR A 1002 -10.39 31.81 -8.86
C TYR A 1002 -11.44 31.08 -8.03
N MET A 1003 -11.97 31.75 -7.00
CA MET A 1003 -12.91 31.13 -6.05
C MET A 1003 -14.26 30.79 -6.67
N ASN A 1004 -14.65 31.47 -7.76
CA ASN A 1004 -15.84 31.12 -8.53
C ASN A 1004 -15.78 29.70 -9.12
N GLY A 1005 -14.59 29.08 -9.20
CA GLY A 1005 -14.47 27.66 -9.56
C GLY A 1005 -15.15 26.70 -8.58
N ILE A 1006 -15.51 27.15 -7.36
CA ILE A 1006 -16.24 26.35 -6.38
C ILE A 1006 -17.74 26.27 -6.70
N ASP A 1007 -18.36 27.40 -7.02
CA ASP A 1007 -19.83 27.53 -7.06
C ASP A 1007 -20.40 28.18 -8.33
N GLY A 1008 -19.53 28.62 -9.24
CA GLY A 1008 -19.88 29.26 -10.50
C GLY A 1008 -20.02 30.78 -10.40
N GLY A 1009 -19.71 31.39 -9.26
CA GLY A 1009 -19.76 32.84 -9.07
C GLY A 1009 -21.07 33.37 -8.49
N LEU A 1010 -21.13 34.69 -8.32
CA LEU A 1010 -22.23 35.38 -7.66
C LEU A 1010 -23.48 35.46 -8.56
N TRP A 1011 -24.65 35.23 -7.96
CA TRP A 1011 -25.97 35.44 -8.54
C TRP A 1011 -26.95 35.78 -7.41
N ASN A 1012 -28.11 36.36 -7.74
CA ASN A 1012 -29.11 36.81 -6.77
C ASN A 1012 -30.48 36.17 -7.02
N TYR A 1013 -31.27 36.08 -5.96
CA TYR A 1013 -32.69 35.74 -6.08
C TYR A 1013 -33.49 36.94 -6.57
N GLY A 1014 -34.53 36.69 -7.37
CA GLY A 1014 -35.44 37.72 -7.86
C GLY A 1014 -34.93 38.49 -9.09
N ASP A 1015 -33.78 38.12 -9.65
CA ASP A 1015 -33.31 38.59 -10.95
C ASP A 1015 -33.01 37.41 -11.91
N ALA A 1016 -32.43 37.70 -13.08
CA ALA A 1016 -32.08 36.70 -14.10
C ALA A 1016 -30.60 36.27 -14.06
N SER A 1017 -29.86 36.62 -13.01
CA SER A 1017 -28.45 36.24 -12.87
C SER A 1017 -28.31 34.73 -12.59
N TYR A 1018 -27.21 34.14 -13.02
CA TYR A 1018 -26.91 32.71 -12.86
C TYR A 1018 -25.40 32.50 -12.64
N PRO A 1019 -24.95 31.33 -12.17
CA PRO A 1019 -23.51 31.06 -12.04
C PRO A 1019 -22.83 30.96 -13.41
N GLU A 1020 -22.10 32.00 -13.80
CA GLU A 1020 -21.45 32.12 -15.13
C GLU A 1020 -20.09 31.42 -15.23
N ALA A 1021 -19.38 31.23 -14.12
CA ALA A 1021 -18.02 30.71 -14.12
C ALA A 1021 -17.98 29.17 -14.21
N GLU A 1022 -16.92 28.65 -14.84
CA GLU A 1022 -16.66 27.21 -14.95
C GLU A 1022 -16.35 26.61 -13.57
N LYS A 1023 -17.11 25.58 -13.17
CA LYS A 1023 -16.95 24.90 -11.88
C LYS A 1023 -15.99 23.72 -11.98
N THR A 1024 -15.22 23.53 -10.92
CA THR A 1024 -14.44 22.31 -10.68
C THR A 1024 -15.14 21.42 -9.64
N PHE A 1025 -14.63 20.20 -9.44
CA PHE A 1025 -15.17 19.32 -8.41
C PHE A 1025 -14.58 19.65 -7.03
N PHE A 1026 -15.47 19.86 -6.06
CA PHE A 1026 -15.16 20.11 -4.66
C PHE A 1026 -16.21 19.49 -3.75
N ALA A 1027 -15.79 18.69 -2.78
CA ALA A 1027 -16.65 18.03 -1.81
C ALA A 1027 -15.86 17.66 -0.54
N GLY A 1028 -16.56 17.30 0.53
CA GLY A 1028 -15.97 16.77 1.75
C GLY A 1028 -17.00 16.68 2.87
N THR A 1029 -17.14 15.50 3.47
CA THR A 1029 -18.17 15.20 4.49
C THR A 1029 -18.09 16.14 5.69
N PHE A 1030 -16.86 16.51 6.09
CA PHE A 1030 -16.60 17.34 7.26
C PHE A 1030 -16.29 18.80 6.92
N ASN A 1031 -16.49 19.20 5.66
CA ASN A 1031 -16.32 20.60 5.26
C ASN A 1031 -17.30 21.47 6.06
N LYS A 1032 -16.82 22.57 6.63
CA LYS A 1032 -17.60 23.45 7.52
C LYS A 1032 -18.21 22.71 8.73
N ASN A 1033 -17.49 21.72 9.28
CA ASN A 1033 -17.95 21.03 10.48
C ASN A 1033 -18.25 22.03 11.63
N HIS A 1034 -19.32 21.77 12.37
CA HIS A 1034 -19.92 22.73 13.29
C HIS A 1034 -18.96 23.18 14.38
N THR A 1035 -18.26 22.23 15.03
CA THR A 1035 -17.27 22.51 16.06
C THR A 1035 -16.07 23.29 15.53
N GLY A 1036 -15.57 22.94 14.33
CA GLY A 1036 -14.52 23.67 13.64
C GLY A 1036 -14.92 25.11 13.27
N MET A 1037 -16.16 25.33 12.82
CA MET A 1037 -16.66 26.69 12.55
C MET A 1037 -16.83 27.51 13.83
N ALA A 1038 -17.33 26.91 14.92
CA ALA A 1038 -17.42 27.60 16.21
C ALA A 1038 -16.05 27.98 16.77
N ALA A 1039 -15.07 27.06 16.68
CA ALA A 1039 -13.69 27.33 17.05
C ALA A 1039 -13.07 28.43 16.18
N ALA A 1040 -13.25 28.36 14.86
CA ALA A 1040 -12.73 29.36 13.92
C ALA A 1040 -13.33 30.74 14.16
N ARG A 1041 -14.64 30.84 14.33
CA ARG A 1041 -15.32 32.09 14.68
C ARG A 1041 -14.71 32.69 15.96
N SER A 1042 -14.57 31.87 17.01
CA SER A 1042 -14.03 32.30 18.30
C SER A 1042 -12.58 32.81 18.17
N VAL A 1043 -11.72 32.09 17.45
CA VAL A 1043 -10.34 32.50 17.15
C VAL A 1043 -10.31 33.82 16.39
N LEU A 1044 -11.04 33.92 15.28
CA LEU A 1044 -11.00 35.09 14.39
C LEU A 1044 -11.56 36.33 15.09
N GLN A 1045 -12.65 36.19 15.85
CA GLN A 1045 -13.20 37.28 16.64
C GLN A 1045 -12.22 37.74 17.73
N TYR A 1046 -11.56 36.80 18.40
CA TYR A 1046 -10.53 37.13 19.39
C TYR A 1046 -9.36 37.90 18.75
N LEU A 1047 -8.86 37.43 17.61
CA LEU A 1047 -7.80 38.11 16.86
C LEU A 1047 -8.21 39.51 16.39
N LYS A 1048 -9.43 39.65 15.86
CA LYS A 1048 -9.99 40.94 15.46
C LYS A 1048 -10.06 41.91 16.64
N ASN A 1049 -10.55 41.45 17.79
CA ASN A 1049 -10.68 42.27 18.99
C ASN A 1049 -9.33 42.71 19.58
N GLN A 1050 -8.31 41.84 19.52
CA GLN A 1050 -6.97 42.15 20.02
C GLN A 1050 -6.14 43.01 19.04
N GLY A 1051 -6.48 42.97 17.76
CA GLY A 1051 -5.72 43.63 16.70
C GLY A 1051 -4.31 43.03 16.54
N SER A 1052 -3.41 43.77 15.90
CA SER A 1052 -2.03 43.34 15.66
C SER A 1052 -1.15 43.32 16.91
N THR A 1053 -1.57 43.98 17.99
CA THR A 1053 -0.79 44.11 19.24
C THR A 1053 -0.45 42.76 19.85
N LEU A 1054 -1.37 41.79 19.77
CA LEU A 1054 -1.15 40.44 20.31
C LEU A 1054 0.04 39.75 19.64
N GLN A 1055 0.09 39.75 18.30
CA GLN A 1055 1.20 39.16 17.55
C GLN A 1055 2.47 39.96 17.77
N GLN A 1056 2.41 41.30 17.79
CA GLN A 1056 3.58 42.15 18.05
C GLN A 1056 4.25 41.81 19.39
N GLN A 1057 3.47 41.70 20.47
CA GLN A 1057 3.98 41.33 21.79
C GLN A 1057 4.56 39.91 21.79
N LEU A 1058 3.87 38.95 21.18
CA LEU A 1058 4.35 37.57 21.11
C LEU A 1058 5.65 37.46 20.29
N ASN A 1059 5.72 38.14 19.15
CA ASN A 1059 6.90 38.20 18.29
C ASN A 1059 8.08 38.86 19.03
N GLN A 1060 7.84 39.93 19.78
CA GLN A 1060 8.87 40.58 20.60
C GLN A 1060 9.42 39.61 21.65
N ARG A 1061 8.57 38.83 22.32
CA ARG A 1061 9.01 37.83 23.31
C ARG A 1061 9.82 36.71 22.67
N THR A 1062 9.42 36.21 21.50
CA THR A 1062 10.22 35.22 20.75
C THR A 1062 11.57 35.80 20.31
N SER A 1063 11.60 37.05 19.85
CA SER A 1063 12.85 37.73 19.52
C SER A 1063 13.76 37.88 20.72
N GLN A 1064 13.23 38.25 21.89
CA GLN A 1064 14.00 38.35 23.13
C GLN A 1064 14.58 36.99 23.54
N LEU A 1065 13.78 35.92 23.52
CA LEU A 1065 14.25 34.56 23.77
C LEU A 1065 15.39 34.17 22.82
N ALA A 1066 15.22 34.42 21.52
CA ALA A 1066 16.24 34.13 20.51
C ALA A 1066 17.53 34.92 20.75
N THR A 1067 17.43 36.22 21.04
CA THR A 1067 18.59 37.06 21.38
C THR A 1067 19.30 36.55 22.62
N THR A 1068 18.58 36.27 23.71
CA THR A 1068 19.18 35.79 24.96
C THR A 1068 19.91 34.47 24.78
N LEU A 1069 19.33 33.51 24.04
CA LEU A 1069 19.97 32.23 23.76
C LEU A 1069 21.17 32.39 22.81
N ASN A 1070 21.07 33.23 21.78
CA ASN A 1070 22.18 33.48 20.86
C ASN A 1070 23.36 34.15 21.56
N THR A 1071 23.11 35.14 22.43
CA THR A 1071 24.16 35.75 23.26
C THR A 1071 24.85 34.70 24.13
N TYR A 1072 24.09 33.81 24.77
CA TYR A 1072 24.67 32.70 25.54
C TYR A 1072 25.50 31.76 24.66
N PHE A 1073 25.01 31.39 23.48
CA PHE A 1073 25.75 30.50 22.58
C PHE A 1073 27.05 31.13 22.09
N ASP A 1074 27.03 32.43 21.76
CA ASP A 1074 28.23 33.17 21.37
C ASP A 1074 29.23 33.31 22.53
N GLU A 1075 28.76 33.64 23.74
CA GLU A 1075 29.59 33.78 24.95
C GLU A 1075 30.26 32.46 25.36
N GLU A 1076 29.51 31.35 25.27
CA GLU A 1076 29.99 30.03 25.66
C GLU A 1076 30.65 29.25 24.51
N ASN A 1077 30.75 29.84 23.31
CA ASN A 1077 31.27 29.22 22.11
C ASN A 1077 30.56 27.88 21.79
N VAL A 1078 29.24 27.89 21.86
CA VAL A 1078 28.36 26.78 21.49
C VAL A 1078 27.94 26.98 20.02
N PRO A 1079 28.14 26.02 19.12
CA PRO A 1079 27.85 26.16 17.69
C PRO A 1079 26.36 25.99 17.38
N ILE A 1080 25.50 26.71 18.11
CA ILE A 1080 24.04 26.71 17.95
C ILE A 1080 23.57 28.15 17.79
N LYS A 1081 22.57 28.36 16.93
CA LYS A 1081 21.84 29.62 16.80
C LYS A 1081 20.34 29.37 16.82
N ILE A 1082 19.59 30.30 17.38
CA ILE A 1082 18.14 30.40 17.24
C ILE A 1082 17.83 31.30 16.05
N VAL A 1083 17.15 30.75 15.06
CA VAL A 1083 16.54 31.48 13.94
C VAL A 1083 15.04 31.58 14.16
N SER A 1084 14.42 32.72 13.82
CA SER A 1084 13.00 32.94 14.10
C SER A 1084 12.30 33.79 13.03
N PHE A 1085 10.98 33.61 12.94
CA PHE A 1085 10.04 34.44 12.18
C PHE A 1085 8.75 34.59 12.98
N GLY A 1086 8.49 35.79 13.48
CA GLY A 1086 7.42 36.02 14.44
C GLY A 1086 7.59 35.13 15.66
N SER A 1087 6.58 34.32 15.96
CA SER A 1087 6.59 33.39 17.09
C SER A 1087 7.05 31.97 16.76
N LEU A 1088 7.40 31.69 15.50
CA LEU A 1088 8.10 30.47 15.08
C LEU A 1088 9.60 30.66 15.31
N PHE A 1089 10.27 29.66 15.90
CA PHE A 1089 11.72 29.61 16.00
C PHE A 1089 12.26 28.19 15.83
N ARG A 1090 13.54 28.07 15.50
CA ARG A 1090 14.26 26.79 15.35
C ARG A 1090 15.67 26.91 15.89
N PHE A 1091 16.19 25.79 16.37
CA PHE A 1091 17.62 25.61 16.62
C PHE A 1091 18.32 25.28 15.29
N SER A 1092 19.36 26.04 14.97
CA SER A 1092 20.18 25.93 13.77
C SER A 1092 21.62 25.67 14.20
N PHE A 1093 22.20 24.58 13.75
CA PHE A 1093 23.57 24.19 14.09
C PHE A 1093 24.14 23.26 13.01
N SER A 1094 25.46 23.17 12.94
CA SER A 1094 26.18 22.16 12.17
C SER A 1094 26.63 21.03 13.09
N GLY A 1095 26.52 19.79 12.62
CA GLY A 1095 26.96 18.59 13.32
C GLY A 1095 25.93 17.88 14.21
N ASN A 1096 26.39 16.84 14.90
CA ASN A 1096 25.54 15.86 15.57
C ASN A 1096 25.08 16.31 16.97
N LEU A 1097 24.31 17.39 17.03
CA LEU A 1097 23.75 17.95 18.26
C LEU A 1097 22.28 17.55 18.50
N ASP A 1098 21.78 16.53 17.80
CA ASP A 1098 20.41 16.01 18.00
C ASP A 1098 20.14 15.53 19.44
N LEU A 1099 21.19 15.12 20.16
CA LEU A 1099 21.11 14.77 21.58
C LEU A 1099 20.63 15.94 22.46
N LEU A 1100 20.82 17.20 22.03
CA LEU A 1100 20.28 18.38 22.71
C LEU A 1100 18.78 18.23 22.95
N PHE A 1101 18.03 17.73 21.96
CA PHE A 1101 16.58 17.63 22.05
C PHE A 1101 16.13 16.57 23.06
N TYR A 1102 16.91 15.49 23.23
CA TYR A 1102 16.64 14.50 24.27
C TYR A 1102 16.96 15.05 25.68
N HIS A 1103 18.02 15.85 25.82
CA HIS A 1103 18.29 16.57 27.06
C HIS A 1103 17.16 17.55 27.41
N LEU A 1104 16.66 18.30 26.41
CA LEU A 1104 15.50 19.18 26.61
C LEU A 1104 14.25 18.42 27.07
N LEU A 1105 13.99 17.24 26.50
CA LEU A 1105 12.88 16.38 26.93
C LEU A 1105 13.05 15.88 28.38
N VAL A 1106 14.27 15.53 28.77
CA VAL A 1106 14.60 15.16 30.16
C VAL A 1106 14.39 16.35 31.11
N GLU A 1107 14.77 17.56 30.68
CA GLU A 1107 14.56 18.82 31.40
C GLU A 1107 13.09 19.29 31.42
N GLY A 1108 12.18 18.58 30.76
CA GLY A 1108 10.76 18.93 30.74
C GLY A 1108 10.44 20.08 29.77
N ILE A 1109 11.21 20.23 28.69
CA ILE A 1109 10.86 21.07 27.55
C ILE A 1109 10.47 20.16 26.39
N TYR A 1110 9.20 20.21 25.97
CA TYR A 1110 8.73 19.35 24.91
C TYR A 1110 9.00 19.94 23.53
N ILE A 1111 9.79 19.21 22.76
CA ILE A 1111 10.07 19.48 21.35
C ILE A 1111 9.84 18.21 20.52
N TRP A 1112 8.91 18.28 19.59
CA TRP A 1112 8.64 17.19 18.65
C TRP A 1112 9.76 16.99 17.61
N GLU A 1113 9.70 15.87 16.89
CA GLU A 1113 10.71 15.43 15.92
C GLU A 1113 10.92 16.39 14.74
N GLY A 1114 9.91 17.19 14.36
CA GLY A 1114 10.02 18.14 13.25
C GLY A 1114 10.77 19.43 13.59
N ARG A 1115 11.07 19.67 14.88
CA ARG A 1115 11.90 20.78 15.41
C ARG A 1115 11.43 22.21 15.12
N ASN A 1116 10.23 22.38 14.57
CA ASN A 1116 9.58 23.70 14.54
C ASN A 1116 9.08 24.01 15.95
N CYS A 1117 9.60 25.10 16.53
CA CYS A 1117 9.23 25.54 17.86
C CYS A 1117 8.37 26.81 17.80
N PHE A 1118 7.48 26.97 18.77
CA PHE A 1118 6.54 28.09 18.83
C PHE A 1118 6.38 28.57 20.26
N LEU A 1119 6.40 29.89 20.44
CA LEU A 1119 5.78 30.48 21.61
C LEU A 1119 4.29 30.67 21.38
N SER A 1120 3.54 30.55 22.47
CA SER A 1120 2.11 30.88 22.54
C SER A 1120 1.90 32.05 23.48
N THR A 1121 0.73 32.71 23.39
CA THR A 1121 0.39 33.80 24.32
C THR A 1121 0.25 33.33 25.77
N ALA A 1122 0.15 32.02 26.00
CA ALA A 1122 0.05 31.43 27.33
C ALA A 1122 1.41 31.18 28.00
N HIS A 1123 2.53 31.29 27.28
CA HIS A 1123 3.85 31.18 27.89
C HIS A 1123 4.07 32.35 28.85
N THR A 1124 4.33 32.06 30.10
CA THR A 1124 4.67 33.06 31.12
C THR A 1124 6.17 33.37 31.10
N ASP A 1125 6.61 34.44 31.76
CA ASP A 1125 8.05 34.73 31.86
C ASP A 1125 8.80 33.61 32.59
N GLN A 1126 8.15 32.95 33.56
CA GLN A 1126 8.67 31.75 34.20
C GLN A 1126 8.88 30.58 33.21
N ASP A 1127 7.98 30.41 32.23
CA ASP A 1127 8.15 29.38 31.21
C ASP A 1127 9.33 29.71 30.29
N ILE A 1128 9.49 30.99 29.91
CA ILE A 1128 10.63 31.46 29.11
C ILE A 1128 11.95 31.26 29.85
N ASP A 1129 12.01 31.62 31.13
CA ASP A 1129 13.19 31.39 31.97
C ASP A 1129 13.50 29.89 32.09
N ARG A 1130 12.46 29.05 32.22
CA ARG A 1130 12.64 27.59 32.27
C ARG A 1130 13.19 27.04 30.96
N ILE A 1131 12.72 27.54 29.81
CA ILE A 1131 13.26 27.17 28.49
C ILE A 1131 14.74 27.57 28.40
N ILE A 1132 15.08 28.82 28.76
CA ILE A 1132 16.46 29.31 28.71
C ILE A 1132 17.36 28.46 29.61
N GLN A 1133 16.93 28.20 30.85
CA GLN A 1133 17.72 27.41 31.79
C GLN A 1133 17.88 25.95 31.33
N ALA A 1134 16.83 25.33 30.79
CA ALA A 1134 16.91 23.98 30.27
C ALA A 1134 17.88 23.87 29.08
N VAL A 1135 17.90 24.87 28.18
CA VAL A 1135 18.87 24.94 27.09
C VAL A 1135 20.29 25.05 27.64
N LYS A 1136 20.55 25.95 28.60
CA LYS A 1136 21.87 26.11 29.24
C LYS A 1136 22.34 24.84 29.96
N ASN A 1137 21.44 24.17 30.69
CA ASN A 1137 21.74 22.89 31.35
C ASN A 1137 22.07 21.80 30.32
N SER A 1138 21.30 21.74 29.23
CA SER A 1138 21.48 20.73 28.19
C SER A 1138 22.78 20.92 27.42
N THR A 1139 23.17 22.18 27.12
CA THR A 1139 24.47 22.48 26.52
C THR A 1139 25.62 22.15 27.46
N GLU A 1140 25.50 22.44 28.75
CA GLU A 1140 26.52 22.05 29.73
C GLU A 1140 26.65 20.52 29.87
N ALA A 1141 25.52 19.80 29.85
CA ALA A 1141 25.51 18.34 29.85
C ALA A 1141 26.22 17.78 28.59
N LEU A 1142 25.93 18.32 27.41
CA LEU A 1142 26.62 17.92 26.17
C LEU A 1142 28.12 18.23 26.21
N ARG A 1143 28.52 19.38 26.76
CA ARG A 1143 29.93 19.76 26.97
C ARG A 1143 30.64 18.80 27.91
N SER A 1144 30.03 18.52 29.05
CA SER A 1144 30.50 17.53 30.03
C SER A 1144 30.56 16.12 29.45
N GLY A 1145 29.69 15.79 28.50
CA GLY A 1145 29.70 14.53 27.75
C GLY A 1145 30.71 14.47 26.61
N GLY A 1146 31.44 15.56 26.32
CA GLY A 1146 32.42 15.62 25.24
C GLY A 1146 31.83 15.84 23.84
N PHE A 1147 30.57 16.29 23.73
CA PHE A 1147 29.91 16.61 22.45
C PHE A 1147 30.05 18.09 22.04
N LEU A 1148 30.56 18.94 22.94
CA LEU A 1148 30.85 20.34 22.69
C LEU A 1148 32.29 20.68 23.09
N PRO A 1149 32.92 21.72 22.49
CA PRO A 1149 34.25 22.16 22.88
C PRO A 1149 34.33 22.50 24.38
N LYS A 1150 35.46 22.20 25.02
CA LYS A 1150 35.76 22.69 26.38
C LYS A 1150 35.82 24.23 26.36
N HIS A 1151 35.45 24.89 27.46
CA HIS A 1151 35.55 26.36 27.55
C HIS A 1151 36.95 26.79 27.13
N SER A 1152 37.03 27.65 26.11
CA SER A 1152 38.29 28.31 25.77
C SER A 1152 38.66 29.22 26.94
N VAL A 1153 39.74 28.91 27.64
CA VAL A 1153 40.39 29.87 28.54
C VAL A 1153 40.88 31.00 27.65
N LYS A 1154 40.17 32.13 27.62
CA LYS A 1154 40.75 33.37 27.09
C LYS A 1154 42.04 33.62 27.87
N PRO A 1155 43.23 33.72 27.24
CA PRO A 1155 44.40 34.20 27.96
C PRO A 1155 44.09 35.63 28.44
N PRO A 1156 44.53 36.02 29.64
CA PRO A 1156 44.27 37.35 30.15
C PRO A 1156 44.87 38.38 29.19
N GLU A 1157 44.09 39.44 28.91
CA GLU A 1157 44.56 40.59 28.15
C GLU A 1157 45.89 41.06 28.73
N ALA A 1158 46.93 41.01 27.89
CA ALA A 1158 48.19 41.64 28.22
C ALA A 1158 47.94 43.15 28.30
N VAL A 1159 47.87 43.66 29.51
CA VAL A 1159 48.06 45.08 29.81
C VAL A 1159 49.38 45.49 29.17
N LYS A 1160 49.31 46.29 28.10
CA LYS A 1160 50.43 47.08 27.62
C LYS A 1160 50.18 48.53 28.00
N HIS A 1161 51.14 49.05 28.77
CA HIS A 1161 51.35 50.44 29.12
C HIS A 1161 51.28 51.40 27.93
#